data_AF-A0A5N6TBB9-F1
#
_entry.id   AF-A0A5N6TBB9-F1
#
_cell.length_a   1.000
_cell.length_b   1.000
_cell.length_c   1.000
_cell.angle_alpha   90.00
_cell.angle_beta   90.00
_cell.angle_gamma   90.00
#
_symmetry.space_group_name_H-M   'P 1'
#
loop_
_entity.id
_entity.type
_entity.pdbx_description
1 polymer ?
#
loop_
_entity_poly.entity_id
_entity_poly.type
_entity_poly.pdbx_seq_one_letter_code
_entity_poly.pdbx_strand_id
1 'polypeptide(L)'
;MVRFSIFIPTILSSTALASDLLIDTTSGPVEGFYNSSSVRAFLGIPYAEPATGLRRFKPPVPISRSNQTIQVNSFPATCPGQYTFSNESIWSVLPYMPWNTDSMSEDCLAINVWAPKAKKENGKFAVMMYIYGGGFTQGGSAIPFYDGTNLVEEHQDIVVVTFNYRVSIFGYPNAPGLEPGQQNVGLLDQRLAVEWVHRNIGQFGGDPSRIMLFGQSAGAASTDLFTYAVRILIRYGKYPHNPIVHGVIMQSGAASIIMNEDKTHQNWQNLSQALGCSSLQCMQDKPWEEILEGVSSGSYSFSPVPDNVTAFADYEARAKQGGLARLPTLIGGADREGSANMNLSSKSINETLVYTATQSTFNCPIVETVDNRLEQDIPTWRYLYHGNWSGLSPTPWLGAYHSSDVPIVFGTYNNTPIQPSSSPAEVAASKYIQGAWVAFAKDPWNGLNNYGWPQFTSQNQSLVNLALDNRATATIGSAGKWDSYCRGANNHEINISKTGCRTCRARRVKCDETPGSCRNCISTGRKCEYDIQRLPRRLPGSRPTGESIVLSTHIADGFWWKITSDERRCFSFFQHRSLPTVIGYFDSPLWQRLVLQMSQVDQAVYHAVVAFSAIHVDYEARGNPLTMKDLDNSWQRFAVDQCGKAYALLTARSASRDPNLQEVTLVCCMLFVLSELMRGYYDLAFTHLRNGLQILKDVGCRQLPNPSPTCAPIVEQSLVDTFCHLDVQSAYFGVGELVLPVQSDVCLLEWNTGNVEPFQHLCEARRVLDSLMGAVFQFHTFVSPLSRTEIGVKYGYLSQRQFDLGSQLRRFAQAFDPLYMHLSTRCDIKGKRGADIIYLHQLSLSMILETCLLGHTKELLDYYTPAFRKLVALAEAITTSFTERPSILLHMGVIAPLFFVSTECSEPEVRWRAIRALQSWPHREGTWDSSLVARIAIETMTVEEQAVQDPDQASHVSHAFTIVSPEDASSAQMLYTLDGGGEIQSRTLSLE
;
A
#
# COMPACT_ATOMS: atom_id res chain seq x y z
N MET A 1 4.23 -51.60 -92.68
CA MET A 1 4.61 -50.36 -93.39
C MET A 1 5.35 -49.46 -92.43
N VAL A 2 6.66 -49.32 -92.64
CA VAL A 2 7.56 -48.51 -91.81
C VAL A 2 7.50 -47.07 -92.32
N ARG A 3 7.23 -46.09 -91.44
CA ARG A 3 7.39 -44.67 -91.77
C ARG A 3 8.32 -44.02 -90.74
N PHE A 4 9.41 -43.48 -91.29
CA PHE A 4 10.39 -42.63 -90.65
C PHE A 4 9.76 -41.29 -90.24
N SER A 5 10.13 -40.78 -89.06
CA SER A 5 9.92 -39.40 -88.64
C SER A 5 11.27 -38.71 -88.52
N ILE A 6 11.41 -37.58 -89.22
CA ILE A 6 12.58 -36.71 -89.27
C ILE A 6 12.50 -35.71 -88.12
N PHE A 7 13.62 -35.53 -87.40
CA PHE A 7 13.82 -34.53 -86.35
C PHE A 7 14.11 -33.14 -86.96
N ILE A 8 13.45 -32.11 -86.45
CA ILE A 8 13.88 -30.69 -86.53
C ILE A 8 13.97 -30.19 -85.07
N PRO A 9 15.05 -29.54 -84.64
CA PRO A 9 15.22 -29.13 -83.25
C PRO A 9 14.53 -27.78 -83.00
N THR A 10 13.47 -27.78 -82.19
CA THR A 10 12.90 -26.57 -81.60
C THR A 10 13.67 -26.24 -80.32
N ILE A 11 14.29 -25.07 -80.30
CA ILE A 11 14.94 -24.47 -79.13
C ILE A 11 13.85 -24.26 -78.07
N LEU A 12 13.77 -25.17 -77.09
CA LEU A 12 13.07 -24.96 -75.84
C LEU A 12 13.94 -24.05 -74.98
N SER A 13 13.65 -22.74 -74.99
CA SER A 13 14.09 -21.85 -73.93
C SER A 13 13.70 -22.47 -72.60
N SER A 14 14.70 -22.84 -71.80
CA SER A 14 14.51 -23.11 -70.39
C SER A 14 13.98 -21.82 -69.76
N THR A 15 12.68 -21.77 -69.48
CA THR A 15 12.18 -20.86 -68.47
C THR A 15 12.86 -21.28 -67.18
N ALA A 16 13.95 -20.61 -66.82
CA ALA A 16 14.50 -20.68 -65.47
C ALA A 16 13.31 -20.48 -64.53
N LEU A 17 12.99 -21.48 -63.71
CA LEU A 17 12.04 -21.30 -62.63
C LEU A 17 12.55 -20.10 -61.83
N ALA A 18 11.85 -18.97 -61.92
CA ALA A 18 12.18 -17.81 -61.12
C ALA A 18 12.18 -18.25 -59.65
N SER A 19 13.32 -18.08 -59.00
CA SER A 19 13.51 -18.43 -57.59
C SER A 19 12.40 -17.80 -56.76
N ASP A 20 11.75 -18.56 -55.87
CA ASP A 20 10.74 -18.03 -54.94
C ASP A 20 11.34 -17.11 -53.86
N LEU A 21 12.67 -16.98 -53.87
CA LEU A 21 13.45 -16.02 -53.09
C LEU A 21 13.71 -14.70 -53.84
N LEU A 22 13.39 -14.59 -55.13
CA LEU A 22 13.52 -13.34 -55.89
C LEU A 22 12.15 -12.65 -56.00
N ILE A 23 11.98 -11.53 -55.30
CA ILE A 23 10.70 -10.82 -55.17
C ILE A 23 10.84 -9.40 -55.73
N ASP A 24 9.93 -9.01 -56.63
CA ASP A 24 9.91 -7.64 -57.14
C ASP A 24 9.11 -6.72 -56.21
N THR A 25 9.71 -5.60 -55.80
CA THR A 25 9.11 -4.62 -54.87
C THR A 25 9.24 -3.20 -55.40
N THR A 26 8.55 -2.23 -54.81
CA THR A 26 8.70 -0.81 -55.14
C THR A 26 10.12 -0.29 -54.90
N SER A 27 10.93 -0.93 -54.06
CA SER A 27 12.34 -0.59 -53.85
C SER A 27 13.26 -1.15 -54.94
N GLY A 28 12.78 -2.15 -55.70
CA GLY A 28 13.55 -2.92 -56.67
C GLY A 28 13.39 -4.43 -56.46
N PRO A 29 14.01 -5.26 -57.30
CA PRO A 29 14.07 -6.71 -57.07
C PRO A 29 14.91 -7.00 -55.82
N VAL A 30 14.40 -7.85 -54.92
CA VAL A 30 15.09 -8.27 -53.69
C VAL A 30 15.28 -9.78 -53.68
N GLU A 31 16.45 -10.24 -53.27
CA GLU A 31 16.79 -11.65 -53.16
C GLU A 31 17.00 -12.04 -51.69
N GLY A 32 16.10 -12.88 -51.17
CA GLY A 32 16.15 -13.42 -49.81
C GLY A 32 16.83 -14.77 -49.72
N PHE A 33 16.64 -15.46 -48.61
CA PHE A 33 17.22 -16.77 -48.33
C PHE A 33 16.25 -17.65 -47.53
N TYR A 34 16.53 -18.96 -47.46
CA TYR A 34 15.79 -19.86 -46.57
C TYR A 34 16.42 -19.82 -45.18
N ASN A 35 15.68 -19.32 -44.19
CA ASN A 35 16.16 -19.32 -42.79
C ASN A 35 15.89 -20.65 -42.09
N SER A 36 14.89 -21.40 -42.57
CA SER A 36 14.66 -22.80 -42.18
C SER A 36 14.15 -23.61 -43.38
N SER A 37 13.89 -24.90 -43.18
CA SER A 37 13.29 -25.76 -44.21
C SER A 37 11.91 -25.25 -44.70
N SER A 38 11.24 -24.43 -43.89
CA SER A 38 9.86 -23.98 -44.10
C SER A 38 9.68 -22.46 -44.21
N VAL A 39 10.71 -21.67 -43.90
CA VAL A 39 10.65 -20.20 -43.82
C VAL A 39 11.61 -19.54 -44.81
N ARG A 40 11.10 -18.58 -45.59
CA ARG A 40 11.86 -17.63 -46.40
C ARG A 40 12.04 -16.34 -45.60
N ALA A 41 13.24 -15.79 -45.58
CA ALA A 41 13.57 -14.53 -44.92
C ALA A 41 14.18 -13.52 -45.91
N PHE A 42 13.83 -12.25 -45.70
CA PHE A 42 14.30 -11.10 -46.47
C PHE A 42 14.63 -10.00 -45.47
N LEU A 43 15.90 -9.85 -45.14
CA LEU A 43 16.36 -8.97 -44.06
C LEU A 43 17.05 -7.74 -44.67
N GLY A 44 16.66 -6.53 -44.24
CA GLY A 44 17.30 -5.28 -44.68
C GLY A 44 16.77 -4.70 -46.01
N ILE A 45 15.49 -4.84 -46.33
CA ILE A 45 14.88 -4.21 -47.51
C ILE A 45 14.70 -2.70 -47.26
N PRO A 46 15.38 -1.81 -47.99
CA PRO A 46 15.25 -0.38 -47.74
C PRO A 46 13.86 0.12 -48.19
N TYR A 47 13.19 0.91 -47.35
CA TYR A 47 11.85 1.45 -47.66
C TYR A 47 11.82 2.98 -47.80
N ALA A 48 12.88 3.64 -47.32
CA ALA A 48 13.06 5.07 -47.39
C ALA A 48 14.46 5.42 -47.91
N GLU A 49 14.60 6.60 -48.48
CA GLU A 49 15.90 7.21 -48.73
C GLU A 49 16.67 7.41 -47.41
N PRO A 50 18.01 7.29 -47.40
CA PRO A 50 18.81 7.54 -46.21
C PRO A 50 18.54 8.94 -45.63
N ALA A 51 18.29 8.99 -44.32
CA ALA A 51 17.89 10.21 -43.62
C ALA A 51 19.09 11.05 -43.14
N THR A 52 20.14 11.13 -43.96
CA THR A 52 21.41 11.80 -43.65
C THR A 52 21.45 13.26 -44.12
N GLY A 53 22.38 14.04 -43.57
CA GLY A 53 22.64 15.43 -43.96
C GLY A 53 21.37 16.29 -43.96
N LEU A 54 21.04 16.92 -45.10
CA LEU A 54 19.87 17.80 -45.23
C LEU A 54 18.51 17.11 -45.00
N ARG A 55 18.46 15.78 -45.02
CA ARG A 55 17.27 14.96 -44.72
C ARG A 55 17.18 14.59 -43.23
N ARG A 56 18.24 14.80 -42.46
CA ARG A 56 18.22 14.62 -41.00
C ARG A 56 17.14 15.50 -40.39
N PHE A 57 16.39 14.97 -39.42
CA PHE A 57 15.24 15.62 -38.77
C PHE A 57 14.04 15.93 -39.67
N LYS A 58 14.07 15.56 -40.96
CA LYS A 58 12.96 15.78 -41.89
C LYS A 58 12.12 14.52 -42.08
N PRO A 59 10.85 14.66 -42.52
CA PRO A 59 10.02 13.52 -42.90
C PRO A 59 10.74 12.58 -43.88
N PRO A 60 10.53 11.26 -43.75
CA PRO A 60 11.17 10.29 -44.63
C PRO A 60 10.65 10.42 -46.06
N VAL A 61 11.52 10.10 -47.02
CA VAL A 61 11.20 10.07 -48.45
C VAL A 61 11.15 8.60 -48.88
N PRO A 62 10.10 8.13 -49.58
CA PRO A 62 10.08 6.79 -50.14
C PRO A 62 11.33 6.52 -50.98
N ILE A 63 11.95 5.35 -50.84
CA ILE A 63 13.15 5.03 -51.61
C ILE A 63 12.87 5.00 -53.12
N SER A 64 13.80 5.54 -53.89
CA SER A 64 13.80 5.43 -55.35
C SER A 64 14.00 3.97 -55.77
N ARG A 65 13.17 3.48 -56.70
CA ARG A 65 13.29 2.10 -57.19
C ARG A 65 14.65 1.86 -57.83
N SER A 66 15.38 0.84 -57.36
CA SER A 66 16.61 0.34 -57.99
C SER A 66 16.30 -0.67 -59.10
N ASN A 67 17.11 -0.65 -60.16
CA ASN A 67 17.10 -1.68 -61.20
C ASN A 67 18.02 -2.87 -60.87
N GLN A 68 18.88 -2.72 -59.87
CA GLN A 68 19.77 -3.80 -59.40
C GLN A 68 19.05 -4.66 -58.36
N THR A 69 19.39 -5.96 -58.35
CA THR A 69 18.88 -6.87 -57.32
C THR A 69 19.56 -6.58 -55.99
N ILE A 70 18.74 -6.27 -54.97
CA ILE A 70 19.19 -5.99 -53.62
C ILE A 70 19.28 -7.31 -52.86
N GLN A 71 20.48 -7.64 -52.37
CA GLN A 71 20.68 -8.80 -51.51
C GLN A 71 20.17 -8.49 -50.11
N VAL A 72 19.20 -9.26 -49.62
CA VAL A 72 18.52 -9.00 -48.34
C VAL A 72 18.70 -10.20 -47.40
N ASN A 73 19.96 -10.47 -47.06
CA ASN A 73 20.40 -11.62 -46.26
C ASN A 73 20.97 -11.27 -44.87
N SER A 74 20.96 -9.98 -44.49
CA SER A 74 21.41 -9.52 -43.17
C SER A 74 20.51 -8.40 -42.67
N PHE A 75 20.38 -8.28 -41.36
CA PHE A 75 19.66 -7.17 -40.75
C PHE A 75 20.28 -5.80 -41.11
N PRO A 76 19.48 -4.73 -41.18
CA PRO A 76 20.00 -3.37 -41.37
C PRO A 76 20.80 -2.90 -40.15
N ALA A 77 21.60 -1.87 -40.36
CA ALA A 77 22.22 -1.11 -39.27
C ALA A 77 21.15 -0.59 -38.29
N THR A 78 21.51 -0.50 -37.01
CA THR A 78 20.62 0.05 -35.98
C THR A 78 20.58 1.57 -36.12
N CYS A 79 19.43 2.21 -35.90
CA CYS A 79 19.36 3.67 -35.93
C CYS A 79 20.14 4.27 -34.73
N PRO A 80 20.80 5.44 -34.90
CA PRO A 80 21.48 6.13 -33.81
C PRO A 80 20.52 6.43 -32.65
N GLY A 81 20.91 6.00 -31.46
CA GLY A 81 20.08 6.06 -30.25
C GLY A 81 20.92 5.92 -28.98
N GLN A 82 20.31 6.18 -27.82
CA GLN A 82 21.01 6.14 -26.53
C GLN A 82 20.98 4.72 -25.98
N TYR A 83 22.07 3.97 -26.14
CA TYR A 83 22.19 2.61 -25.62
C TYR A 83 23.08 2.64 -24.37
N THR A 84 22.47 2.83 -23.20
CA THR A 84 23.19 2.76 -21.92
C THR A 84 22.99 1.40 -21.26
N PHE A 85 24.09 0.67 -21.07
CA PHE A 85 24.07 -0.60 -20.37
C PHE A 85 24.22 -0.34 -18.87
N SER A 86 23.12 -0.39 -18.10
CA SER A 86 23.24 -0.51 -16.65
C SER A 86 23.54 -1.97 -16.30
N ASN A 87 24.69 -2.23 -15.66
CA ASN A 87 25.19 -3.59 -15.40
C ASN A 87 24.38 -4.38 -14.36
N GLU A 88 23.17 -3.93 -14.03
CA GLU A 88 22.45 -4.41 -12.85
C GLU A 88 20.98 -4.78 -13.11
N SER A 89 20.39 -4.50 -14.29
CA SER A 89 18.97 -4.77 -14.58
C SER A 89 18.76 -5.89 -15.60
N ILE A 90 17.50 -6.30 -15.83
CA ILE A 90 17.21 -7.37 -16.82
C ILE A 90 17.62 -6.98 -18.25
N TRP A 91 17.66 -5.68 -18.54
CA TRP A 91 18.00 -5.13 -19.85
C TRP A 91 19.46 -5.37 -20.27
N SER A 92 20.37 -5.60 -19.32
CA SER A 92 21.77 -5.92 -19.62
C SER A 92 22.07 -7.41 -19.64
N VAL A 93 21.17 -8.25 -19.12
CA VAL A 93 21.36 -9.70 -19.09
C VAL A 93 20.69 -10.37 -20.30
N LEU A 94 19.55 -9.85 -20.73
CA LEU A 94 18.76 -10.43 -21.81
C LEU A 94 18.78 -9.56 -23.07
N PRO A 95 18.59 -10.16 -24.26
CA PRO A 95 18.74 -9.46 -25.52
C PRO A 95 17.51 -8.62 -25.89
N TYR A 96 17.24 -7.59 -25.10
CA TYR A 96 16.20 -6.58 -25.35
C TYR A 96 16.73 -5.30 -26.01
N MET A 97 18.04 -5.14 -26.09
CA MET A 97 18.71 -3.99 -26.71
C MET A 97 19.74 -4.49 -27.73
N PRO A 98 20.11 -3.68 -28.73
CA PRO A 98 21.24 -3.97 -29.62
C PRO A 98 22.54 -4.09 -28.82
N TRP A 99 23.25 -5.22 -28.93
CA TRP A 99 24.48 -5.50 -28.18
C TRP A 99 25.73 -4.91 -28.84
N ASN A 100 25.60 -4.52 -30.11
CA ASN A 100 26.68 -3.93 -30.89
C ASN A 100 26.26 -2.55 -31.41
N THR A 101 26.64 -1.52 -30.66
CA THR A 101 26.43 -0.11 -31.00
C THR A 101 27.36 0.38 -32.11
N ASP A 102 28.45 -0.33 -32.41
CA ASP A 102 29.37 0.01 -33.52
C ASP A 102 28.70 -0.20 -34.89
N SER A 103 27.56 -0.89 -34.91
CA SER A 103 26.72 -1.10 -36.09
C SER A 103 25.64 -0.04 -36.31
N MET A 104 25.71 1.09 -35.59
CA MET A 104 24.77 2.20 -35.78
C MET A 104 25.03 2.98 -37.07
N SER A 105 23.96 3.38 -37.76
CA SER A 105 24.03 4.22 -38.95
C SER A 105 22.73 5.01 -39.14
N GLU A 106 22.82 6.27 -39.58
CA GLU A 106 21.65 7.04 -40.01
C GLU A 106 20.94 6.42 -41.24
N ASP A 107 21.65 5.62 -42.02
CA ASP A 107 21.07 4.76 -43.06
C ASP A 107 20.57 3.46 -42.45
N CYS A 108 19.48 3.56 -41.67
CA CYS A 108 18.91 2.45 -40.92
C CYS A 108 17.50 2.05 -41.37
N LEU A 109 16.84 2.80 -42.26
CA LEU A 109 15.41 2.67 -42.56
C LEU A 109 15.12 1.50 -43.52
N ALA A 110 15.09 0.29 -42.96
CA ALA A 110 14.80 -0.94 -43.68
C ALA A 110 13.73 -1.82 -42.99
N ILE A 111 13.20 -2.76 -43.78
CA ILE A 111 12.16 -3.73 -43.43
C ILE A 111 12.73 -5.15 -43.52
N ASN A 112 12.30 -6.02 -42.61
CA ASN A 112 12.57 -7.44 -42.61
C ASN A 112 11.26 -8.21 -42.78
N VAL A 113 11.27 -9.28 -43.59
CA VAL A 113 10.08 -10.11 -43.87
C VAL A 113 10.42 -11.58 -43.67
N TRP A 114 9.60 -12.29 -42.90
CA TRP A 114 9.58 -13.75 -42.81
C TRP A 114 8.26 -14.26 -43.38
N ALA A 115 8.35 -15.19 -44.34
CA ALA A 115 7.19 -15.73 -45.04
C ALA A 115 7.30 -17.25 -45.19
N PRO A 116 6.17 -17.98 -45.20
CA PRO A 116 6.17 -19.41 -45.47
C PRO A 116 6.77 -19.71 -46.85
N LYS A 117 7.48 -20.83 -46.94
CA LYS A 117 7.91 -21.42 -48.21
C LYS A 117 6.71 -21.96 -48.99
N ALA A 118 5.74 -22.55 -48.29
CA ALA A 118 4.52 -23.05 -48.90
C ALA A 118 3.71 -21.88 -49.51
N LYS A 119 3.26 -22.06 -50.75
CA LYS A 119 2.27 -21.16 -51.35
C LYS A 119 0.90 -21.58 -50.86
N LYS A 120 0.07 -20.62 -50.46
CA LYS A 120 -1.32 -20.89 -50.13
C LYS A 120 -2.07 -21.30 -51.41
N GLU A 121 -2.67 -22.48 -51.43
CA GLU A 121 -3.42 -22.97 -52.60
C GLU A 121 -4.56 -22.03 -53.00
N ASN A 122 -5.17 -21.35 -52.01
CA ASN A 122 -6.22 -20.34 -52.22
C ASN A 122 -6.03 -19.13 -51.27
N GLY A 123 -5.72 -17.96 -51.84
CA GLY A 123 -5.66 -16.68 -51.13
C GLY A 123 -4.27 -16.25 -50.65
N LYS A 124 -4.22 -15.24 -49.79
CA LYS A 124 -2.98 -14.69 -49.21
C LYS A 124 -2.94 -14.89 -47.68
N PHE A 125 -1.78 -14.75 -47.07
CA PHE A 125 -1.54 -14.92 -45.63
C PHE A 125 -1.86 -13.64 -44.84
N ALA A 126 -2.27 -13.75 -43.58
CA ALA A 126 -2.38 -12.55 -42.74
C ALA A 126 -0.99 -11.98 -42.44
N VAL A 127 -0.87 -10.67 -42.25
CA VAL A 127 0.42 -10.00 -42.06
C VAL A 127 0.50 -9.43 -40.65
N MET A 128 1.50 -9.84 -39.88
CA MET A 128 1.79 -9.31 -38.55
C MET A 128 2.98 -8.36 -38.65
N MET A 129 2.77 -7.06 -38.45
CA MET A 129 3.80 -6.04 -38.57
C MET A 129 4.16 -5.47 -37.20
N TYR A 130 5.39 -5.71 -36.75
CA TYR A 130 5.85 -5.37 -35.40
C TYR A 130 6.61 -4.04 -35.36
N ILE A 131 6.24 -3.18 -34.40
CA ILE A 131 6.97 -1.97 -34.01
C ILE A 131 7.68 -2.23 -32.68
N TYR A 132 9.01 -2.11 -32.66
CA TYR A 132 9.79 -2.31 -31.44
C TYR A 132 9.60 -1.18 -30.42
N GLY A 133 9.88 -1.48 -29.14
CA GLY A 133 9.90 -0.53 -28.03
C GLY A 133 11.27 0.11 -27.81
N GLY A 134 11.53 0.63 -26.60
CA GLY A 134 12.79 1.30 -26.26
C GLY A 134 12.65 2.79 -25.99
N GLY A 135 11.52 3.20 -25.40
CA GLY A 135 11.34 4.56 -24.86
C GLY A 135 11.34 5.69 -25.90
N PHE A 136 11.29 5.37 -27.19
CA PHE A 136 11.57 6.29 -28.31
C PHE A 136 13.02 6.80 -28.40
N THR A 137 13.92 6.35 -27.52
CA THR A 137 15.33 6.80 -27.46
C THR A 137 16.31 5.77 -28.05
N GLN A 138 15.88 4.52 -28.15
CA GLN A 138 16.68 3.37 -28.58
C GLN A 138 15.79 2.27 -29.18
N GLY A 139 16.41 1.22 -29.71
CA GLY A 139 15.74 0.00 -30.19
C GLY A 139 16.21 -0.42 -31.58
N GLY A 140 15.78 -1.59 -32.04
CA GLY A 140 16.15 -2.06 -33.38
C GLY A 140 15.41 -3.33 -33.80
N SER A 141 15.18 -3.49 -35.09
CA SER A 141 14.51 -4.66 -35.66
C SER A 141 15.36 -5.93 -35.67
N ALA A 142 16.68 -5.79 -35.45
CA ALA A 142 17.66 -6.89 -35.39
C ALA A 142 17.77 -7.55 -34.01
N ILE A 143 16.95 -7.14 -33.04
CA ILE A 143 16.95 -7.72 -31.69
C ILE A 143 16.53 -9.21 -31.78
N PRO A 144 17.29 -10.16 -31.20
CA PRO A 144 17.03 -11.61 -31.31
C PRO A 144 15.63 -12.07 -30.87
N PHE A 145 14.97 -11.32 -29.98
CA PHE A 145 13.60 -11.62 -29.55
C PHE A 145 12.51 -11.24 -30.57
N TYR A 146 12.86 -10.59 -31.67
CA TYR A 146 11.92 -10.20 -32.72
C TYR A 146 12.08 -11.04 -34.00
N ASP A 147 12.88 -12.11 -33.95
CA ASP A 147 13.03 -13.02 -35.09
C ASP A 147 11.71 -13.73 -35.38
N GLY A 148 11.15 -13.49 -36.57
CA GLY A 148 9.88 -14.04 -37.01
C GLY A 148 9.90 -15.52 -37.39
N THR A 149 11.06 -16.17 -37.40
CA THR A 149 11.23 -17.54 -37.93
C THR A 149 10.39 -18.56 -37.18
N ASN A 150 10.50 -18.60 -35.85
CA ASN A 150 9.78 -19.58 -35.04
C ASN A 150 8.26 -19.39 -35.13
N LEU A 151 7.81 -18.13 -35.18
CA LEU A 151 6.40 -17.78 -35.30
C LEU A 151 5.82 -18.21 -36.67
N VAL A 152 6.55 -18.00 -37.77
CA VAL A 152 6.13 -18.44 -39.12
C VAL A 152 6.22 -19.96 -39.29
N GLU A 153 7.19 -20.60 -38.65
CA GLU A 153 7.34 -22.05 -38.70
C GLU A 153 6.21 -22.78 -37.95
N GLU A 154 5.82 -22.27 -36.77
CA GLU A 154 4.66 -22.79 -36.01
C GLU A 154 3.33 -22.48 -36.74
N HIS A 155 3.24 -21.32 -37.41
CA HIS A 155 2.04 -20.88 -38.12
C HIS A 155 2.34 -20.60 -39.60
N GLN A 156 2.35 -21.65 -40.42
CA GLN A 156 2.67 -21.58 -41.86
C GLN A 156 1.62 -20.86 -42.74
N ASP A 157 0.82 -19.97 -42.17
CA ASP A 157 -0.23 -19.23 -42.85
C ASP A 157 -0.30 -17.73 -42.47
N ILE A 158 0.80 -17.20 -41.94
CA ILE A 158 1.04 -15.78 -41.66
C ILE A 158 2.36 -15.31 -42.26
N VAL A 159 2.52 -13.99 -42.41
CA VAL A 159 3.79 -13.31 -42.74
C VAL A 159 4.13 -12.37 -41.59
N VAL A 160 5.38 -12.38 -41.14
CA VAL A 160 5.86 -11.50 -40.08
C VAL A 160 6.75 -10.43 -40.68
N VAL A 161 6.57 -9.19 -40.25
CA VAL A 161 7.34 -8.02 -40.71
C VAL A 161 7.87 -7.26 -39.50
N THR A 162 9.16 -6.94 -39.49
CA THR A 162 9.78 -5.99 -38.54
C THR A 162 10.48 -4.90 -39.33
N PHE A 163 10.75 -3.74 -38.72
CA PHE A 163 11.39 -2.62 -39.43
C PHE A 163 12.03 -1.63 -38.46
N ASN A 164 12.93 -0.80 -38.99
CA ASN A 164 13.55 0.29 -38.24
C ASN A 164 12.85 1.63 -38.47
N TYR A 165 12.80 2.44 -37.42
CA TYR A 165 12.37 3.83 -37.44
C TYR A 165 13.35 4.69 -36.61
N ARG A 166 13.53 5.96 -36.96
CA ARG A 166 14.45 6.83 -36.21
C ARG A 166 13.97 7.06 -34.78
N VAL A 167 14.94 7.08 -33.85
CA VAL A 167 14.75 7.25 -32.41
C VAL A 167 15.56 8.44 -31.89
N SER A 168 15.43 8.76 -30.61
CA SER A 168 16.10 9.89 -29.94
C SER A 168 15.85 11.21 -30.68
N ILE A 169 16.80 12.13 -30.65
CA ILE A 169 16.74 13.40 -31.39
C ILE A 169 16.56 13.23 -32.90
N PHE A 170 17.02 12.11 -33.48
CA PHE A 170 16.91 11.87 -34.92
C PHE A 170 15.47 11.56 -35.35
N GLY A 171 14.68 10.97 -34.45
CA GLY A 171 13.25 10.68 -34.65
C GLY A 171 12.32 11.76 -34.10
N TYR A 172 12.73 12.44 -33.03
CA TYR A 172 11.89 13.34 -32.23
C TYR A 172 12.62 14.64 -31.86
N PRO A 173 13.10 15.42 -32.85
CA PRO A 173 13.99 16.56 -32.62
C PRO A 173 13.37 17.70 -31.81
N ASN A 174 12.06 17.92 -31.93
CA ASN A 174 11.38 19.10 -31.38
C ASN A 174 12.10 20.43 -31.72
N ALA A 175 12.52 20.60 -32.98
CA ALA A 175 13.38 21.71 -33.40
C ALA A 175 12.56 22.98 -33.76
N PRO A 176 13.02 24.19 -33.34
CA PRO A 176 12.45 25.45 -33.78
C PRO A 176 12.84 25.69 -35.24
N GLY A 177 11.88 25.49 -36.14
CA GLY A 177 12.08 25.57 -37.60
C GLY A 177 11.50 24.38 -38.38
N LEU A 178 11.05 23.34 -37.68
CA LEU A 178 10.21 22.30 -38.28
C LEU A 178 8.73 22.70 -38.13
N GLU A 179 7.97 22.52 -39.22
CA GLU A 179 6.54 22.81 -39.23
C GLU A 179 5.77 21.81 -38.33
N PRO A 180 4.58 22.20 -37.81
CA PRO A 180 3.67 21.25 -37.18
C PRO A 180 3.41 20.04 -38.10
N GLY A 181 3.51 18.81 -37.55
CA GLY A 181 3.46 17.58 -38.33
C GLY A 181 4.82 17.05 -38.80
N GLN A 182 5.91 17.80 -38.63
CA GLN A 182 7.28 17.37 -38.94
C GLN A 182 8.13 17.12 -37.69
N GLN A 183 7.56 17.31 -36.49
CA GLN A 183 8.31 17.21 -35.24
C GLN A 183 8.54 15.74 -34.80
N ASN A 184 7.68 14.81 -35.23
CA ASN A 184 7.74 13.39 -34.87
C ASN A 184 8.10 12.53 -36.09
N VAL A 185 9.26 12.77 -36.71
CA VAL A 185 9.65 12.08 -37.95
C VAL A 185 9.81 10.57 -37.77
N GLY A 186 10.11 10.09 -36.56
CA GLY A 186 10.10 8.66 -36.24
C GLY A 186 8.72 8.01 -36.43
N LEU A 187 7.62 8.72 -36.12
CA LEU A 187 6.26 8.23 -36.41
C LEU A 187 5.95 8.26 -37.91
N LEU A 188 6.54 9.21 -38.65
CA LEU A 188 6.40 9.28 -40.11
C LEU A 188 7.19 8.15 -40.81
N ASP A 189 8.33 7.74 -40.25
CA ASP A 189 9.10 6.56 -40.69
C ASP A 189 8.23 5.31 -40.58
N GLN A 190 7.62 5.09 -39.41
CA GLN A 190 6.71 3.97 -39.18
C GLN A 190 5.54 3.98 -40.17
N ARG A 191 4.91 5.15 -40.39
CA ARG A 191 3.85 5.28 -41.40
C ARG A 191 4.33 4.86 -42.79
N LEU A 192 5.48 5.37 -43.23
CA LEU A 192 6.01 5.07 -44.55
C LEU A 192 6.33 3.57 -44.69
N ALA A 193 6.82 2.93 -43.63
CA ALA A 193 6.99 1.48 -43.60
C ALA A 193 5.66 0.74 -43.78
N VAL A 194 4.58 1.14 -43.08
CA VAL A 194 3.25 0.53 -43.25
C VAL A 194 2.75 0.72 -44.69
N GLU A 195 2.94 1.90 -45.28
CA GLU A 195 2.59 2.15 -46.68
C GLU A 195 3.42 1.30 -47.66
N TRP A 196 4.70 1.05 -47.35
CA TRP A 196 5.53 0.15 -48.13
C TRP A 196 5.03 -1.29 -48.03
N VAL A 197 4.72 -1.77 -46.83
CA VAL A 197 4.20 -3.14 -46.61
C VAL A 197 2.87 -3.30 -47.35
N HIS A 198 1.95 -2.35 -47.23
CA HIS A 198 0.69 -2.38 -47.97
C HIS A 198 0.88 -2.47 -49.49
N ARG A 199 1.91 -1.83 -50.06
CA ARG A 199 2.21 -1.88 -51.50
C ARG A 199 2.90 -3.18 -51.94
N ASN A 200 3.66 -3.84 -51.07
CA ASN A 200 4.63 -4.87 -51.46
C ASN A 200 4.41 -6.25 -50.83
N ILE A 201 3.66 -6.37 -49.73
CA ILE A 201 3.56 -7.63 -49.00
C ILE A 201 2.84 -8.72 -49.79
N GLY A 202 2.02 -8.29 -50.76
CA GLY A 202 1.35 -9.16 -51.73
C GLY A 202 2.28 -10.10 -52.47
N GLN A 203 3.51 -9.67 -52.71
CA GLN A 203 4.51 -10.36 -53.51
C GLN A 203 5.24 -11.42 -52.67
N PHE A 204 5.30 -11.22 -51.35
CA PHE A 204 5.84 -12.19 -50.39
C PHE A 204 4.81 -13.27 -50.01
N GLY A 205 3.54 -13.11 -50.42
CA GLY A 205 2.43 -14.02 -50.13
C GLY A 205 1.46 -13.49 -49.06
N GLY A 206 1.74 -12.32 -48.48
CA GLY A 206 0.89 -11.67 -47.48
C GLY A 206 -0.27 -10.88 -48.09
N ASP A 207 -1.34 -10.71 -47.34
CA ASP A 207 -2.56 -10.02 -47.74
C ASP A 207 -2.49 -8.54 -47.30
N PRO A 208 -2.37 -7.57 -48.22
CA PRO A 208 -2.29 -6.16 -47.86
C PRO A 208 -3.56 -5.62 -47.20
N SER A 209 -4.69 -6.33 -47.31
CA SER A 209 -5.94 -5.97 -46.63
C SER A 209 -6.05 -6.53 -45.21
N ARG A 210 -5.14 -7.41 -44.80
CA ARG A 210 -5.11 -8.06 -43.47
C ARG A 210 -3.76 -7.85 -42.79
N ILE A 211 -3.31 -6.60 -42.79
CA ILE A 211 -2.15 -6.14 -42.02
C ILE A 211 -2.61 -5.82 -40.61
N MET A 212 -2.09 -6.55 -39.63
CA MET A 212 -2.24 -6.26 -38.21
C MET A 212 -0.97 -5.59 -37.71
N LEU A 213 -1.11 -4.40 -37.13
CA LEU A 213 0.00 -3.65 -36.55
C LEU A 213 0.09 -3.97 -35.06
N PHE A 214 1.27 -4.37 -34.58
CA PHE A 214 1.48 -4.57 -33.16
C PHE A 214 2.81 -4.03 -32.68
N GLY A 215 2.89 -3.74 -31.39
CA GLY A 215 4.15 -3.31 -30.81
C GLY A 215 4.16 -3.45 -29.31
N GLN A 216 5.34 -3.25 -28.73
CA GLN A 216 5.56 -3.31 -27.29
C GLN A 216 6.12 -1.99 -26.76
N SER A 217 5.70 -1.55 -25.57
CA SER A 217 6.18 -0.31 -24.92
C SER A 217 5.96 0.92 -25.83
N ALA A 218 7.02 1.68 -26.15
CA ALA A 218 6.98 2.75 -27.15
C ALA A 218 6.45 2.32 -28.54
N GLY A 219 6.61 1.05 -28.92
CA GLY A 219 6.02 0.48 -30.13
C GLY A 219 4.50 0.25 -30.02
N ALA A 220 4.00 -0.08 -28.83
CA ALA A 220 2.57 -0.10 -28.54
C ALA A 220 1.99 1.32 -28.52
N ALA A 221 2.72 2.28 -27.92
CA ALA A 221 2.35 3.69 -27.97
C ALA A 221 2.30 4.22 -29.41
N SER A 222 3.28 3.85 -30.24
CA SER A 222 3.31 4.13 -31.68
C SER A 222 2.09 3.55 -32.41
N THR A 223 1.73 2.31 -32.08
CA THR A 223 0.54 1.62 -32.62
C THR A 223 -0.74 2.36 -32.24
N ASP A 224 -0.86 2.82 -30.99
CA ASP A 224 -2.01 3.60 -30.52
C ASP A 224 -2.08 4.98 -31.20
N LEU A 225 -0.96 5.71 -31.24
CA LEU A 225 -0.80 6.99 -31.93
C LEU A 225 -1.24 6.90 -33.40
N PHE A 226 -0.86 5.82 -34.09
CA PHE A 226 -1.27 5.55 -35.46
C PHE A 226 -2.79 5.58 -35.59
N THR A 227 -3.54 5.00 -34.64
CA THR A 227 -5.02 4.97 -34.67
C THR A 227 -5.68 6.34 -34.50
N TYR A 228 -5.01 7.30 -33.85
CA TYR A 228 -5.49 8.67 -33.70
C TYR A 228 -5.06 9.58 -34.85
N ALA A 229 -3.91 9.31 -35.48
CA ALA A 229 -3.37 10.14 -36.56
C ALA A 229 -4.10 9.92 -37.90
N VAL A 230 -4.81 8.78 -38.08
CA VAL A 230 -5.41 8.37 -39.37
C VAL A 230 -6.24 9.48 -40.05
N ARG A 231 -7.05 10.26 -39.31
CA ARG A 231 -7.95 11.27 -39.91
C ARG A 231 -7.27 12.58 -40.34
N ILE A 232 -6.14 12.97 -39.75
CA ILE A 232 -5.44 14.22 -40.12
C ILE A 232 -4.42 13.99 -41.24
N LEU A 233 -3.92 12.76 -41.33
CA LEU A 233 -3.07 12.29 -42.41
C LEU A 233 -3.82 12.14 -43.76
N ILE A 234 -5.14 12.38 -43.77
CA ILE A 234 -6.04 12.50 -44.94
C ILE A 234 -5.66 13.68 -45.85
N ARG A 235 -4.87 14.67 -45.38
CA ARG A 235 -4.45 15.83 -46.19
C ARG A 235 -3.59 15.49 -47.42
N TYR A 236 -3.11 14.24 -47.54
CA TYR A 236 -2.45 13.71 -48.75
C TYR A 236 -3.35 12.84 -49.65
N GLY A 237 -4.67 12.85 -49.44
CA GLY A 237 -5.65 12.57 -50.49
C GLY A 237 -5.79 11.14 -51.01
N LYS A 238 -5.56 10.08 -50.20
CA LYS A 238 -5.77 8.69 -50.68
C LYS A 238 -6.63 7.74 -49.86
N TYR A 239 -6.96 7.99 -48.59
CA TYR A 239 -7.69 6.97 -47.80
C TYR A 239 -8.75 7.58 -46.86
N PRO A 240 -9.87 8.10 -47.40
CA PRO A 240 -10.88 8.81 -46.61
C PRO A 240 -11.65 7.92 -45.61
N HIS A 241 -11.67 6.59 -45.78
CA HIS A 241 -12.50 5.68 -44.98
C HIS A 241 -11.91 4.28 -44.72
N ASN A 242 -10.63 4.03 -45.04
CA ASN A 242 -10.04 2.70 -44.93
C ASN A 242 -8.65 2.77 -44.28
N PRO A 243 -8.50 2.42 -42.99
CA PRO A 243 -7.17 2.27 -42.41
C PRO A 243 -6.40 1.22 -43.21
N ILE A 244 -5.14 1.49 -43.53
CA ILE A 244 -4.25 0.57 -44.27
C ILE A 244 -3.84 -0.66 -43.43
N VAL A 245 -4.37 -0.76 -42.22
CA VAL A 245 -4.26 -1.88 -41.28
C VAL A 245 -5.66 -2.33 -40.90
N HIS A 246 -5.80 -3.60 -40.54
CA HIS A 246 -7.08 -4.25 -40.30
C HIS A 246 -7.39 -4.50 -38.82
N GLY A 247 -6.37 -4.42 -37.95
CA GLY A 247 -6.49 -4.53 -36.50
C GLY A 247 -5.18 -4.14 -35.83
N VAL A 248 -5.20 -3.92 -34.50
CA VAL A 248 -4.02 -3.52 -33.73
C VAL A 248 -3.82 -4.33 -32.46
N ILE A 249 -2.57 -4.62 -32.09
CA ILE A 249 -2.21 -5.20 -30.78
C ILE A 249 -1.23 -4.28 -30.04
N MET A 250 -1.54 -3.95 -28.79
CA MET A 250 -0.74 -3.06 -27.95
C MET A 250 -0.25 -3.81 -26.71
N GLN A 251 1.05 -4.09 -26.64
CA GLN A 251 1.69 -4.80 -25.53
C GLN A 251 2.38 -3.79 -24.60
N SER A 252 1.91 -3.66 -23.36
CA SER A 252 2.51 -2.80 -22.32
C SER A 252 2.70 -1.35 -22.75
N GLY A 253 1.73 -0.74 -23.44
CA GLY A 253 1.81 0.67 -23.83
C GLY A 253 0.53 1.24 -24.44
N ALA A 254 0.47 2.56 -24.47
CA ALA A 254 -0.65 3.39 -24.91
C ALA A 254 -0.12 4.76 -25.41
N ALA A 255 -0.91 5.53 -26.15
CA ALA A 255 -0.45 6.79 -26.75
C ALA A 255 0.04 7.84 -25.72
N SER A 256 -0.48 7.80 -24.48
CA SER A 256 -0.13 8.74 -23.41
C SER A 256 1.07 8.32 -22.55
N ILE A 257 1.64 7.12 -22.75
CA ILE A 257 2.65 6.58 -21.83
C ILE A 257 3.98 7.35 -21.82
N ILE A 258 4.42 7.81 -22.99
CA ILE A 258 5.69 8.53 -23.18
C ILE A 258 5.43 9.65 -24.19
N MET A 259 5.25 10.86 -23.66
CA MET A 259 5.06 12.09 -24.41
C MET A 259 6.00 13.16 -23.87
N ASN A 260 6.55 13.97 -24.75
CA ASN A 260 7.42 15.08 -24.38
C ASN A 260 6.57 16.30 -24.00
N GLU A 261 6.83 16.85 -22.82
CA GLU A 261 6.14 18.04 -22.30
C GLU A 261 6.84 19.36 -22.65
N ASP A 262 8.03 19.30 -23.29
CA ASP A 262 8.78 20.48 -23.73
C ASP A 262 8.09 21.19 -24.90
N LYS A 263 7.26 22.18 -24.56
CA LYS A 263 6.56 23.04 -25.54
C LYS A 263 7.42 24.20 -26.05
N THR A 264 8.61 24.39 -25.49
CA THR A 264 9.47 25.57 -25.72
C THR A 264 10.70 25.26 -26.58
N HIS A 265 10.86 24.01 -27.03
CA HIS A 265 12.04 23.53 -27.75
C HIS A 265 13.33 23.65 -26.93
N GLN A 266 13.24 23.62 -25.59
CA GLN A 266 14.35 23.87 -24.69
C GLN A 266 15.43 22.79 -24.79
N ASN A 267 15.05 21.52 -24.91
CA ASN A 267 15.99 20.40 -25.08
C ASN A 267 16.82 20.57 -26.35
N TRP A 268 16.16 20.92 -27.46
CA TRP A 268 16.83 21.22 -28.72
C TRP A 268 17.78 22.41 -28.59
N GLN A 269 17.30 23.53 -28.05
CA GLN A 269 18.09 24.76 -27.93
C GLN A 269 19.36 24.53 -27.10
N ASN A 270 19.22 23.92 -25.92
CA ASN A 270 20.34 23.65 -25.02
C ASN A 270 21.39 22.75 -25.68
N LEU A 271 20.96 21.64 -26.31
CA LEU A 271 21.89 20.75 -27.00
C LEU A 271 22.55 21.44 -28.18
N SER A 272 21.78 22.16 -29.01
CA SER A 272 22.34 22.87 -30.16
C SER A 272 23.38 23.90 -29.71
N GLN A 273 23.12 24.63 -28.64
CA GLN A 273 24.07 25.59 -28.07
C GLN A 273 25.33 24.91 -27.54
N ALA A 274 25.18 23.78 -26.83
CA ALA A 274 26.31 22.99 -26.34
C ALA A 274 27.20 22.47 -27.47
N LEU A 275 26.61 22.14 -28.63
CA LEU A 275 27.32 21.69 -29.84
C LEU A 275 27.84 22.86 -30.70
N GLY A 276 27.67 24.12 -30.27
CA GLY A 276 28.10 25.31 -31.01
C GLY A 276 27.22 25.66 -32.21
N CYS A 277 25.98 25.17 -32.23
CA CYS A 277 25.00 25.38 -33.30
C CYS A 277 23.88 26.35 -32.92
N SER A 278 23.51 27.21 -33.86
CA SER A 278 22.43 28.20 -33.71
C SER A 278 21.28 28.04 -34.72
N SER A 279 21.34 27.03 -35.60
CA SER A 279 20.34 26.79 -36.64
C SER A 279 20.10 25.29 -36.88
N LEU A 280 18.95 24.95 -37.46
CA LEU A 280 18.62 23.59 -37.88
C LEU A 280 19.67 23.03 -38.84
N GLN A 281 20.08 23.85 -39.82
CA GLN A 281 21.10 23.48 -40.80
C GLN A 281 22.44 23.12 -40.13
N CYS A 282 22.88 23.90 -39.13
CA CYS A 282 24.10 23.59 -38.38
C CYS A 282 24.03 22.20 -37.73
N MET A 283 22.89 21.87 -37.10
CA MET A 283 22.67 20.54 -36.51
C MET A 283 22.58 19.43 -37.58
N GLN A 284 22.17 19.73 -38.81
CA GLN A 284 22.16 18.77 -39.91
C GLN A 284 23.56 18.51 -40.48
N ASP A 285 24.47 19.49 -40.39
CA ASP A 285 25.85 19.38 -40.90
C ASP A 285 26.82 18.71 -39.90
N LYS A 286 26.42 18.58 -38.64
CA LYS A 286 27.20 17.89 -37.60
C LYS A 286 27.31 16.37 -37.86
N PRO A 287 28.41 15.70 -37.48
CA PRO A 287 28.44 14.24 -37.41
C PRO A 287 27.34 13.74 -36.45
N TRP A 288 26.65 12.65 -36.78
CA TRP A 288 25.57 12.15 -35.93
C TRP A 288 26.13 11.61 -34.60
N GLU A 289 27.37 11.13 -34.61
CA GLU A 289 28.12 10.67 -33.45
C GLU A 289 28.30 11.80 -32.43
N GLU A 290 28.71 13.00 -32.87
CA GLU A 290 28.85 14.18 -32.00
C GLU A 290 27.50 14.57 -31.38
N ILE A 291 26.41 14.51 -32.17
CA ILE A 291 25.07 14.82 -31.68
C ILE A 291 24.66 13.80 -30.61
N LEU A 292 24.86 12.51 -30.88
CA LEU A 292 24.48 11.43 -29.98
C LEU A 292 25.31 11.45 -28.68
N GLU A 293 26.60 11.75 -28.77
CA GLU A 293 27.47 11.96 -27.61
C GLU A 293 27.01 13.17 -26.79
N GLY A 294 26.66 14.28 -27.45
CA GLY A 294 26.04 15.43 -26.81
C GLY A 294 24.74 15.08 -26.09
N VAL A 295 23.85 14.31 -26.72
CA VAL A 295 22.61 13.82 -26.12
C VAL A 295 22.89 12.93 -24.91
N SER A 296 23.91 12.07 -24.99
CA SER A 296 24.25 11.09 -23.95
C SER A 296 24.98 11.71 -22.74
N SER A 297 25.70 12.81 -22.95
CA SER A 297 26.46 13.51 -21.91
C SER A 297 25.65 14.56 -21.14
N GLY A 298 24.50 14.99 -21.67
CA GLY A 298 23.60 15.93 -21.01
C GLY A 298 22.30 15.30 -20.51
N SER A 299 21.46 16.14 -19.89
CA SER A 299 20.12 15.76 -19.44
C SER A 299 19.09 16.29 -20.42
N TYR A 300 18.83 15.53 -21.49
CA TYR A 300 17.88 15.87 -22.54
C TYR A 300 16.83 14.78 -22.72
N SER A 301 15.60 15.17 -23.08
CA SER A 301 14.52 14.25 -23.40
C SER A 301 13.98 14.52 -24.81
N PHE A 302 14.12 13.50 -25.68
CA PHE A 302 13.59 13.50 -27.04
C PHE A 302 12.63 12.32 -27.22
N SER A 303 11.34 12.63 -27.27
CA SER A 303 10.23 11.69 -27.43
C SER A 303 9.07 12.42 -28.12
N PRO A 304 7.98 11.73 -28.53
CA PRO A 304 6.90 12.35 -29.31
C PRO A 304 6.33 13.61 -28.65
N VAL A 305 6.20 14.69 -29.41
CA VAL A 305 5.60 15.95 -28.96
C VAL A 305 4.16 16.10 -29.49
N PRO A 306 3.22 16.67 -28.72
CA PRO A 306 1.90 17.02 -29.24
C PRO A 306 1.99 18.09 -30.35
N ASP A 307 1.94 17.66 -31.62
CA ASP A 307 1.98 18.53 -32.80
C ASP A 307 0.59 18.68 -33.47
N ASN A 308 -0.44 18.05 -32.89
CA ASN A 308 -1.81 17.98 -33.39
C ASN A 308 -1.94 17.36 -34.80
N VAL A 309 -0.94 16.61 -35.25
CA VAL A 309 -0.94 15.92 -36.55
C VAL A 309 -0.61 14.45 -36.38
N THR A 310 0.52 14.16 -35.75
CA THR A 310 1.04 12.81 -35.51
C THR A 310 0.81 12.37 -34.06
N ALA A 311 0.86 13.30 -33.11
CA ALA A 311 0.55 13.06 -31.71
C ALA A 311 -0.29 14.21 -31.11
N PHE A 312 -1.04 13.91 -30.05
CA PHE A 312 -2.09 14.80 -29.52
C PHE A 312 -1.94 14.99 -28.01
N ALA A 313 -2.46 16.11 -27.50
CA ALA A 313 -2.41 16.41 -26.07
C ALA A 313 -3.58 15.80 -25.27
N ASP A 314 -4.70 15.50 -25.93
CA ASP A 314 -5.93 15.00 -25.30
C ASP A 314 -6.57 13.92 -26.19
N TYR A 315 -6.35 12.65 -25.83
CA TYR A 315 -6.80 11.50 -26.60
C TYR A 315 -8.28 11.19 -26.36
N GLU A 316 -8.79 11.41 -25.14
CA GLU A 316 -10.20 11.23 -24.80
C GLU A 316 -11.09 12.20 -25.60
N ALA A 317 -10.78 13.50 -25.58
CA ALA A 317 -11.52 14.51 -26.33
C ALA A 317 -11.45 14.23 -27.83
N ARG A 318 -10.29 13.80 -28.33
CA ARG A 318 -10.11 13.42 -29.74
C ARG A 318 -10.96 12.20 -30.10
N ALA A 319 -11.01 11.17 -29.26
CA ALA A 319 -11.84 9.99 -29.47
C ALA A 319 -13.33 10.38 -29.57
N LYS A 320 -13.81 11.20 -28.63
CA LYS A 320 -15.20 11.71 -28.59
C LYS A 320 -15.59 12.55 -29.81
N GLN A 321 -14.62 13.25 -30.42
CA GLN A 321 -14.80 13.98 -31.67
C GLN A 321 -14.72 13.07 -32.93
N GLY A 322 -14.65 11.75 -32.74
CA GLY A 322 -14.50 10.75 -33.80
C GLY A 322 -13.09 10.70 -34.39
N GLY A 323 -12.08 11.24 -33.70
CA GLY A 323 -10.68 11.26 -34.16
C GLY A 323 -9.94 9.92 -34.04
N LEU A 324 -10.58 8.90 -33.46
CA LEU A 324 -10.04 7.55 -33.29
C LEU A 324 -10.51 6.63 -34.43
N ALA A 325 -9.58 5.87 -35.03
CA ALA A 325 -9.90 4.88 -36.05
C ALA A 325 -10.64 3.67 -35.48
N ARG A 326 -11.67 3.19 -36.18
CA ARG A 326 -12.46 2.01 -35.80
C ARG A 326 -11.75 0.70 -36.15
N LEU A 327 -10.68 0.42 -35.41
CA LEU A 327 -9.85 -0.77 -35.58
C LEU A 327 -10.03 -1.70 -34.38
N PRO A 328 -10.42 -2.98 -34.60
CA PRO A 328 -10.41 -3.96 -33.53
C PRO A 328 -9.05 -3.99 -32.83
N THR A 329 -9.05 -4.13 -31.52
CA THR A 329 -7.87 -3.92 -30.67
C THR A 329 -7.68 -5.07 -29.70
N LEU A 330 -6.48 -5.65 -29.62
CA LEU A 330 -6.05 -6.43 -28.46
C LEU A 330 -5.05 -5.58 -27.65
N ILE A 331 -5.22 -5.45 -26.35
CA ILE A 331 -4.32 -4.65 -25.52
C ILE A 331 -4.08 -5.31 -24.17
N GLY A 332 -2.89 -5.17 -23.61
CA GLY A 332 -2.59 -5.73 -22.30
C GLY A 332 -1.22 -5.31 -21.80
N GLY A 333 -0.85 -5.82 -20.64
CA GLY A 333 0.45 -5.60 -20.04
C GLY A 333 0.88 -6.78 -19.18
N ALA A 334 2.04 -6.67 -18.56
CA ALA A 334 2.58 -7.63 -17.63
C ALA A 334 2.16 -7.33 -16.18
N ASP A 335 2.13 -8.33 -15.31
CA ASP A 335 1.67 -8.20 -13.93
C ASP A 335 2.63 -7.37 -13.04
N ARG A 336 3.89 -7.24 -13.45
CA ARG A 336 4.96 -6.59 -12.69
C ARG A 336 5.85 -5.74 -13.59
N GLU A 337 5.27 -4.96 -14.51
CA GLU A 337 5.97 -4.06 -15.44
C GLU A 337 7.16 -3.32 -14.78
N GLY A 338 6.93 -2.74 -13.60
CA GLY A 338 7.91 -1.91 -12.88
C GLY A 338 9.13 -2.66 -12.33
N SER A 339 9.14 -4.00 -12.33
CA SER A 339 10.28 -4.78 -11.82
C SER A 339 11.47 -4.81 -12.78
N ALA A 340 11.28 -4.52 -14.07
CA ALA A 340 12.31 -4.62 -15.11
C ALA A 340 13.54 -3.71 -14.85
N ASN A 341 13.32 -2.57 -14.19
CA ASN A 341 14.37 -1.59 -13.88
C ASN A 341 15.04 -1.83 -12.52
N MET A 342 14.64 -2.86 -11.78
CA MET A 342 15.21 -3.17 -10.47
C MET A 342 16.56 -3.88 -10.62
N ASN A 343 17.46 -3.63 -9.67
CA ASN A 343 18.77 -4.28 -9.65
C ASN A 343 18.61 -5.78 -9.33
N LEU A 344 19.00 -6.65 -10.27
CA LEU A 344 18.94 -8.12 -10.18
C LEU A 344 19.73 -8.69 -8.99
N SER A 345 20.77 -8.01 -8.52
CA SER A 345 21.58 -8.42 -7.36
C SER A 345 20.96 -8.05 -6.01
N SER A 346 19.87 -7.28 -6.00
CA SER A 346 19.22 -6.85 -4.77
C SER A 346 18.57 -8.03 -4.02
N LYS A 347 18.88 -8.16 -2.72
CA LYS A 347 18.34 -9.21 -1.84
C LYS A 347 16.86 -8.99 -1.51
N SER A 348 16.39 -7.76 -1.61
CA SER A 348 14.99 -7.38 -1.50
C SER A 348 14.73 -6.19 -2.42
N ILE A 349 13.51 -6.11 -2.95
CA ILE A 349 13.06 -5.01 -3.80
C ILE A 349 11.87 -4.31 -3.15
N ASN A 350 11.71 -3.01 -3.40
CA ASN A 350 10.59 -2.24 -2.88
C ASN A 350 9.33 -2.58 -3.69
N GLU A 351 8.51 -3.51 -3.18
CA GLU A 351 7.28 -3.95 -3.82
C GLU A 351 6.26 -2.82 -4.05
N THR A 352 6.27 -1.79 -3.18
CA THR A 352 5.40 -0.62 -3.35
C THR A 352 5.81 0.20 -4.57
N LEU A 353 7.12 0.36 -4.82
CA LEU A 353 7.62 1.03 -6.03
C LEU A 353 7.30 0.23 -7.29
N VAL A 354 7.53 -1.09 -7.29
CA VAL A 354 7.18 -1.96 -8.44
C VAL A 354 5.69 -1.89 -8.75
N TYR A 355 4.84 -2.00 -7.73
CA TYR A 355 3.39 -1.92 -7.90
C TYR A 355 2.95 -0.53 -8.39
N THR A 356 3.48 0.54 -7.79
CA THR A 356 3.14 1.92 -8.18
C THR A 356 3.54 2.19 -9.62
N ALA A 357 4.78 1.87 -10.01
CA ALA A 357 5.27 2.04 -11.38
C ALA A 357 4.46 1.21 -12.39
N THR A 358 4.11 -0.04 -12.04
CA THR A 358 3.26 -0.90 -12.88
C THR A 358 1.90 -0.27 -13.11
N GLN A 359 1.29 0.26 -12.06
CA GLN A 359 -0.03 0.85 -12.15
C GLN A 359 -0.03 2.21 -12.86
N SER A 360 0.78 3.17 -12.39
CA SER A 360 0.78 4.54 -12.89
C SER A 360 1.31 4.67 -14.32
N THR A 361 2.38 3.94 -14.64
CA THR A 361 3.07 4.09 -15.93
C THR A 361 2.41 3.25 -17.02
N PHE A 362 1.93 2.05 -16.71
CA PHE A 362 1.44 1.11 -17.73
C PHE A 362 -0.06 0.87 -17.63
N ASN A 363 -0.55 0.41 -16.47
CA ASN A 363 -1.94 -0.03 -16.37
C ASN A 363 -2.94 1.12 -16.60
N CYS A 364 -2.72 2.30 -16.01
CA CYS A 364 -3.69 3.39 -16.11
C CYS A 364 -3.82 3.97 -17.52
N PRO A 365 -2.72 4.24 -18.25
CA PRO A 365 -2.81 4.57 -19.68
C PRO A 365 -3.50 3.48 -20.52
N ILE A 366 -3.25 2.20 -20.23
CA ILE A 366 -3.97 1.09 -20.90
C ILE A 366 -5.48 1.14 -20.62
N VAL A 367 -5.88 1.38 -19.38
CA VAL A 367 -7.31 1.52 -19.00
C VAL A 367 -7.96 2.67 -19.75
N GLU A 368 -7.31 3.84 -19.79
CA GLU A 368 -7.79 5.02 -20.54
C GLU A 368 -7.96 4.70 -22.03
N THR A 369 -6.95 4.09 -22.66
CA THR A 369 -6.97 3.69 -24.07
C THR A 369 -8.06 2.67 -24.39
N VAL A 370 -8.37 1.76 -23.45
CA VAL A 370 -9.49 0.81 -23.56
C VAL A 370 -10.82 1.52 -23.44
N ASP A 371 -11.00 2.38 -22.44
CA ASP A 371 -12.25 3.09 -22.20
C ASP A 371 -12.59 3.99 -23.40
N ASN A 372 -11.60 4.69 -23.97
CA ASN A 372 -11.72 5.47 -25.21
C ASN A 372 -12.23 4.64 -26.41
N ARG A 373 -11.91 3.35 -26.50
CA ARG A 373 -12.35 2.46 -27.57
C ARG A 373 -13.75 1.91 -27.31
N LEU A 374 -14.02 1.51 -26.07
CA LEU A 374 -15.34 1.02 -25.66
C LEU A 374 -16.42 2.08 -25.83
N GLU A 375 -16.13 3.35 -25.49
CA GLU A 375 -17.05 4.47 -25.71
C GLU A 375 -17.38 4.72 -27.19
N GLN A 376 -16.55 4.22 -28.11
CA GLN A 376 -16.71 4.34 -29.56
C GLN A 376 -17.22 3.05 -30.22
N ASP A 377 -17.67 2.07 -29.43
CA ASP A 377 -18.12 0.74 -29.87
C ASP A 377 -17.06 -0.03 -30.69
N ILE A 378 -15.77 0.19 -30.39
CA ILE A 378 -14.67 -0.50 -31.08
C ILE A 378 -14.41 -1.85 -30.38
N PRO A 379 -14.46 -2.99 -31.12
CA PRO A 379 -14.17 -4.30 -30.55
C PRO A 379 -12.79 -4.34 -29.92
N THR A 380 -12.74 -4.61 -28.62
CA THR A 380 -11.52 -4.57 -27.82
C THR A 380 -11.40 -5.83 -26.99
N TRP A 381 -10.25 -6.47 -26.98
CA TRP A 381 -9.89 -7.58 -26.09
C TRP A 381 -8.77 -7.12 -25.17
N ARG A 382 -8.79 -7.60 -23.93
CA ARG A 382 -7.80 -7.19 -22.94
C ARG A 382 -7.14 -8.39 -22.27
N TYR A 383 -5.82 -8.35 -22.14
CA TYR A 383 -5.06 -9.39 -21.46
C TYR A 383 -4.19 -8.84 -20.31
N LEU A 384 -3.81 -9.72 -19.40
CA LEU A 384 -2.78 -9.50 -18.38
C LEU A 384 -1.86 -10.71 -18.37
N TYR A 385 -0.56 -10.50 -18.56
CA TYR A 385 0.46 -11.54 -18.65
C TYR A 385 1.15 -11.75 -17.29
N HIS A 386 1.23 -13.00 -16.84
CA HIS A 386 1.72 -13.41 -15.51
C HIS A 386 2.91 -14.38 -15.57
N GLY A 387 3.48 -14.61 -16.76
CA GLY A 387 4.49 -15.64 -16.94
C GLY A 387 5.80 -15.32 -16.24
N ASN A 388 6.26 -16.25 -15.40
CA ASN A 388 7.51 -16.17 -14.65
C ASN A 388 8.38 -17.39 -14.97
N TRP A 389 9.08 -17.32 -16.10
CA TRP A 389 9.86 -18.44 -16.67
C TRP A 389 11.33 -18.29 -16.35
N SER A 390 12.01 -19.31 -15.83
CA SER A 390 13.40 -19.19 -15.36
C SER A 390 14.40 -18.71 -16.42
N GLY A 391 14.18 -18.99 -17.70
CA GLY A 391 15.04 -18.52 -18.80
C GLY A 391 14.88 -17.03 -19.15
N LEU A 392 13.78 -16.41 -18.70
CA LEU A 392 13.45 -15.00 -18.93
C LEU A 392 13.44 -14.17 -17.63
N SER A 393 13.12 -14.81 -16.51
CA SER A 393 13.06 -14.24 -15.17
C SER A 393 14.05 -14.96 -14.24
N PRO A 394 15.35 -14.60 -14.29
CA PRO A 394 16.40 -15.29 -13.53
C PRO A 394 16.26 -15.15 -12.01
N THR A 395 15.49 -14.16 -11.55
CA THR A 395 15.13 -13.99 -10.14
C THR A 395 13.62 -14.18 -9.97
N PRO A 396 13.16 -15.01 -9.01
CA PRO A 396 11.72 -15.28 -8.84
C PRO A 396 10.87 -14.03 -8.59
N TRP A 397 11.45 -12.99 -7.98
CA TRP A 397 10.77 -11.73 -7.66
C TRP A 397 10.54 -10.83 -8.87
N LEU A 398 11.24 -11.07 -10.00
CA LEU A 398 11.07 -10.28 -11.22
C LEU A 398 9.67 -10.49 -11.79
N GLY A 399 9.18 -11.74 -11.76
CA GLY A 399 7.84 -12.10 -12.22
C GLY A 399 7.64 -11.81 -13.71
N ALA A 400 6.44 -11.39 -14.11
CA ALA A 400 6.19 -10.93 -15.47
C ALA A 400 6.50 -9.43 -15.57
N TYR A 401 7.75 -9.14 -15.89
CA TYR A 401 8.28 -7.78 -16.00
C TYR A 401 8.02 -7.18 -17.38
N HIS A 402 8.33 -5.90 -17.54
CA HIS A 402 8.16 -5.18 -18.81
C HIS A 402 8.87 -5.89 -19.98
N SER A 403 8.14 -6.11 -21.08
CA SER A 403 8.60 -6.81 -22.30
C SER A 403 8.79 -8.33 -22.19
N SER A 404 8.56 -8.95 -21.03
CA SER A 404 8.75 -10.41 -20.85
C SER A 404 7.78 -11.30 -21.65
N ASP A 405 6.71 -10.72 -22.20
CA ASP A 405 5.74 -11.39 -23.08
C ASP A 405 6.19 -11.45 -24.55
N VAL A 406 7.11 -10.57 -24.98
CA VAL A 406 7.58 -10.50 -26.37
C VAL A 406 8.25 -11.80 -26.84
N PRO A 407 9.25 -12.36 -26.14
CA PRO A 407 9.87 -13.62 -26.58
C PRO A 407 8.87 -14.79 -26.61
N ILE A 408 7.80 -14.72 -25.82
CA ILE A 408 6.72 -15.70 -25.82
C ILE A 408 5.82 -15.55 -27.04
N VAL A 409 5.53 -14.32 -27.48
CA VAL A 409 4.79 -14.03 -28.73
C VAL A 409 5.60 -14.42 -29.97
N PHE A 410 6.91 -14.19 -30.00
CA PHE A 410 7.75 -14.56 -31.16
C PHE A 410 8.23 -16.02 -31.14
N GLY A 411 8.08 -16.73 -30.01
CA GLY A 411 8.61 -18.08 -29.85
C GLY A 411 10.13 -18.11 -29.75
N THR A 412 10.74 -16.99 -29.37
CA THR A 412 12.19 -16.78 -29.24
C THR A 412 12.64 -16.84 -27.78
N TYR A 413 11.85 -17.45 -26.90
CA TYR A 413 12.17 -17.66 -25.48
C TYR A 413 13.50 -18.40 -25.25
N ASN A 414 13.95 -19.18 -26.24
CA ASN A 414 15.26 -19.85 -26.22
C ASN A 414 16.43 -18.96 -26.66
N ASN A 415 16.18 -17.77 -27.20
CA ASN A 415 17.22 -16.82 -27.62
C ASN A 415 17.74 -16.03 -26.40
N THR A 416 18.05 -16.73 -25.32
CA THR A 416 18.52 -16.18 -24.05
C THR A 416 19.88 -16.77 -23.68
N PRO A 417 20.82 -15.99 -23.13
CA PRO A 417 22.09 -16.53 -22.62
C PRO A 417 21.92 -17.28 -21.28
N ILE A 418 20.73 -17.22 -20.66
CA ILE A 418 20.45 -17.78 -19.33
C ILE A 418 20.09 -19.26 -19.41
N GLN A 419 20.64 -20.08 -18.50
CA GLN A 419 20.29 -21.49 -18.29
C GLN A 419 19.42 -21.65 -17.03
N PRO A 420 18.47 -22.61 -16.98
CA PRO A 420 18.25 -23.72 -17.91
C PRO A 420 17.36 -23.39 -19.12
N SER A 421 17.35 -24.30 -20.11
CA SER A 421 16.45 -24.26 -21.27
C SER A 421 14.97 -24.17 -20.90
N SER A 422 14.15 -23.63 -21.80
CA SER A 422 12.72 -23.42 -21.58
C SER A 422 11.94 -24.69 -21.21
N SER A 423 11.03 -24.52 -20.25
CA SER A 423 10.22 -25.62 -19.73
C SER A 423 9.14 -26.06 -20.73
N PRO A 424 8.65 -27.31 -20.68
CA PRO A 424 7.51 -27.73 -21.51
C PRO A 424 6.26 -26.85 -21.33
N ALA A 425 6.04 -26.31 -20.13
CA ALA A 425 4.94 -25.41 -19.83
C ALA A 425 5.12 -24.05 -20.52
N GLU A 426 6.34 -23.52 -20.57
CA GLU A 426 6.70 -22.28 -21.27
C GLU A 426 6.49 -22.42 -22.79
N VAL A 427 6.96 -23.53 -23.37
CA VAL A 427 6.76 -23.86 -24.79
C VAL A 427 5.26 -23.93 -25.11
N ALA A 428 4.48 -24.63 -24.27
CA ALA A 428 3.05 -24.74 -24.45
C ALA A 428 2.33 -23.39 -24.30
N ALA A 429 2.76 -22.54 -23.35
CA ALA A 429 2.24 -21.18 -23.18
C ALA A 429 2.54 -20.30 -24.40
N SER A 430 3.76 -20.35 -24.93
CA SER A 430 4.14 -19.63 -26.14
C SER A 430 3.28 -20.04 -27.33
N LYS A 431 3.14 -21.35 -27.62
CA LYS A 431 2.25 -21.83 -28.70
C LYS A 431 0.81 -21.35 -28.55
N TYR A 432 0.27 -21.37 -27.32
CA TYR A 432 -1.08 -20.89 -27.05
C TYR A 432 -1.23 -19.38 -27.29
N ILE A 433 -0.25 -18.58 -26.84
CA ILE A 433 -0.23 -17.12 -27.00
C ILE A 433 -0.05 -16.74 -28.48
N GLN A 434 0.89 -17.39 -29.18
CA GLN A 434 1.07 -17.26 -30.62
C GLN A 434 -0.23 -17.53 -31.37
N GLY A 435 -0.93 -18.62 -31.05
CA GLY A 435 -2.21 -18.95 -31.64
C GLY A 435 -3.26 -17.85 -31.49
N ALA A 436 -3.30 -17.16 -30.35
CA ALA A 436 -4.21 -16.04 -30.12
C ALA A 436 -3.84 -14.80 -30.97
N TRP A 437 -2.57 -14.42 -31.02
CA TRP A 437 -2.08 -13.31 -31.86
C TRP A 437 -2.34 -13.59 -33.34
N VAL A 438 -2.13 -14.83 -33.78
CA VAL A 438 -2.37 -15.28 -35.14
C VAL A 438 -3.87 -15.32 -35.46
N ALA A 439 -4.71 -15.80 -34.53
CA ALA A 439 -6.16 -15.78 -34.70
C ALA A 439 -6.67 -14.34 -34.87
N PHE A 440 -6.17 -13.41 -34.06
CA PHE A 440 -6.48 -11.98 -34.19
C PHE A 440 -5.98 -11.40 -35.51
N ALA A 441 -4.75 -11.71 -35.92
CA ALA A 441 -4.20 -11.21 -37.20
C ALA A 441 -5.02 -11.70 -38.42
N LYS A 442 -5.54 -12.94 -38.36
CA LYS A 442 -6.34 -13.52 -39.45
C LYS A 442 -7.74 -12.91 -39.55
N ASP A 443 -8.37 -12.67 -38.41
CA ASP A 443 -9.70 -12.07 -38.28
C ASP A 443 -9.76 -11.25 -36.97
N PRO A 444 -9.47 -9.94 -37.02
CA PRO A 444 -9.49 -9.09 -35.84
C PRO A 444 -10.88 -8.90 -35.23
N TRP A 445 -11.95 -9.21 -35.97
CA TRP A 445 -13.33 -9.00 -35.53
C TRP A 445 -13.86 -10.19 -34.73
N ASN A 446 -13.56 -11.42 -35.17
CA ASN A 446 -14.08 -12.63 -34.52
C ASN A 446 -13.03 -13.67 -34.18
N GLY A 447 -11.78 -13.52 -34.64
CA GLY A 447 -10.72 -14.52 -34.47
C GLY A 447 -10.47 -14.88 -33.02
N LEU A 448 -10.41 -13.87 -32.12
CA LEU A 448 -10.25 -14.10 -30.69
C LEU A 448 -11.49 -14.72 -30.03
N ASN A 449 -12.70 -14.32 -30.44
CA ASN A 449 -13.93 -14.95 -29.95
C ASN A 449 -13.98 -16.44 -30.33
N ASN A 450 -13.61 -16.76 -31.57
CA ASN A 450 -13.49 -18.14 -32.06
C ASN A 450 -12.36 -18.92 -31.36
N TYR A 451 -11.31 -18.22 -30.93
CA TYR A 451 -10.25 -18.76 -30.10
C TYR A 451 -10.67 -18.97 -28.62
N GLY A 452 -11.85 -18.51 -28.24
CA GLY A 452 -12.41 -18.64 -26.88
C GLY A 452 -12.15 -17.44 -25.97
N TRP A 453 -11.65 -16.33 -26.51
CA TRP A 453 -11.42 -15.11 -25.74
C TRP A 453 -12.64 -14.17 -25.84
N PRO A 454 -13.25 -13.80 -24.71
CA PRO A 454 -14.36 -12.87 -24.72
C PRO A 454 -13.89 -11.46 -25.08
N GLN A 455 -14.71 -10.74 -25.86
CA GLN A 455 -14.52 -9.30 -26.02
C GLN A 455 -14.58 -8.62 -24.65
N PHE A 456 -13.69 -7.66 -24.43
CA PHE A 456 -13.54 -6.96 -23.17
C PHE A 456 -14.74 -6.05 -22.90
N THR A 457 -15.21 -6.09 -21.65
CA THR A 457 -16.18 -5.17 -21.07
C THR A 457 -15.71 -4.84 -19.65
N SER A 458 -15.92 -3.60 -19.20
CA SER A 458 -15.61 -3.16 -17.83
C SER A 458 -16.43 -3.91 -16.77
N GLN A 459 -17.59 -4.46 -17.16
CA GLN A 459 -18.61 -4.97 -16.23
C GLN A 459 -18.61 -6.50 -16.05
N ASN A 460 -18.02 -7.27 -16.98
CA ASN A 460 -18.04 -8.75 -16.95
C ASN A 460 -16.64 -9.37 -16.70
N GLN A 461 -16.62 -10.69 -16.55
CA GLN A 461 -15.38 -11.48 -16.58
C GLN A 461 -14.91 -11.60 -18.03
N SER A 462 -14.09 -10.64 -18.46
CA SER A 462 -13.57 -10.59 -19.83
C SER A 462 -12.09 -10.23 -19.91
N LEU A 463 -11.38 -10.14 -18.78
CA LEU A 463 -9.91 -9.98 -18.78
C LEU A 463 -9.27 -11.35 -18.98
N VAL A 464 -8.45 -11.49 -20.02
CA VAL A 464 -7.73 -12.72 -20.34
C VAL A 464 -6.41 -12.76 -19.56
N ASN A 465 -6.30 -13.63 -18.56
CA ASN A 465 -5.04 -13.83 -17.83
C ASN A 465 -4.21 -14.91 -18.53
N LEU A 466 -3.05 -14.51 -19.03
CA LEU A 466 -2.10 -15.37 -19.75
C LEU A 466 -1.01 -15.82 -18.79
N ALA A 467 -0.62 -17.10 -18.88
CA ALA A 467 0.44 -17.68 -18.06
C ALA A 467 0.25 -17.51 -16.53
N LEU A 468 -1.00 -17.38 -16.07
CA LEU A 468 -1.31 -17.34 -14.64
C LEU A 468 -0.88 -18.66 -13.99
N ASP A 469 -0.09 -18.58 -12.92
CA ASP A 469 0.59 -19.71 -12.29
C ASP A 469 1.43 -20.55 -13.28
N ASN A 470 2.03 -19.90 -14.29
CA ASN A 470 2.81 -20.53 -15.37
C ASN A 470 2.04 -21.64 -16.14
N ARG A 471 0.72 -21.48 -16.28
CA ARG A 471 -0.11 -22.39 -17.08
C ARG A 471 -0.09 -22.02 -18.56
N ALA A 472 -0.21 -23.03 -19.42
CA ALA A 472 -0.20 -22.83 -20.88
C ALA A 472 -1.45 -22.09 -21.41
N THR A 473 -2.63 -22.39 -20.87
CA THR A 473 -3.91 -21.83 -21.34
C THR A 473 -4.32 -20.58 -20.59
N ALA A 474 -5.09 -19.70 -21.24
CA ALA A 474 -5.63 -18.52 -20.56
C ALA A 474 -6.71 -18.86 -19.55
N THR A 475 -6.86 -18.00 -18.54
CA THR A 475 -8.00 -17.98 -17.63
C THR A 475 -8.75 -16.66 -17.73
N ILE A 476 -10.07 -16.69 -17.75
CA ILE A 476 -10.90 -15.49 -17.87
C ILE A 476 -11.22 -14.97 -16.47
N GLY A 477 -10.89 -13.70 -16.22
CA GLY A 477 -11.08 -13.02 -14.94
C GLY A 477 -11.73 -11.65 -15.10
N SER A 478 -11.84 -10.92 -13.99
CA SER A 478 -12.33 -9.53 -13.98
C SER A 478 -11.16 -8.57 -13.86
N ALA A 479 -11.17 -7.51 -14.68
CA ALA A 479 -10.19 -6.42 -14.57
C ALA A 479 -10.42 -5.52 -13.36
N GLY A 480 -11.59 -5.56 -12.71
CA GLY A 480 -11.96 -4.58 -11.68
C GLY A 480 -10.99 -4.49 -10.48
N LYS A 481 -10.37 -5.60 -10.06
CA LYS A 481 -9.34 -5.57 -9.00
C LYS A 481 -8.07 -4.88 -9.49
N TRP A 482 -7.65 -5.20 -10.71
CA TRP A 482 -6.46 -4.67 -11.35
C TRP A 482 -6.61 -3.17 -11.66
N ASP A 483 -7.76 -2.76 -12.18
CA ASP A 483 -8.05 -1.37 -12.58
C ASP A 483 -8.45 -0.43 -11.43
N SER A 484 -8.67 -0.97 -10.24
CA SER A 484 -9.14 -0.20 -9.07
C SER A 484 -8.20 0.94 -8.67
N TYR A 485 -6.91 0.80 -8.99
CA TYR A 485 -5.92 1.84 -8.76
C TYR A 485 -6.16 3.06 -9.66
N CYS A 486 -6.51 2.83 -10.93
CA CYS A 486 -6.61 3.87 -11.95
C CYS A 486 -7.90 4.69 -11.84
N ARG A 487 -8.98 4.06 -11.37
CA ARG A 487 -10.32 4.64 -11.32
C ARG A 487 -10.61 5.31 -9.97
N GLY A 488 -9.65 6.08 -9.45
CA GLY A 488 -9.67 6.69 -8.11
C GLY A 488 -11.09 7.06 -7.65
N ALA A 489 -11.46 6.67 -6.42
CA ALA A 489 -12.85 6.60 -5.94
C ALA A 489 -13.73 7.82 -6.29
N ASN A 490 -14.34 7.84 -7.48
CA ASN A 490 -15.57 8.55 -7.87
C ASN A 490 -15.92 8.31 -9.35
N ASN A 491 -17.15 7.81 -9.57
CA ASN A 491 -17.99 7.88 -10.80
C ASN A 491 -17.43 7.21 -12.08
N HIS A 492 -18.09 6.33 -12.82
CA HIS A 492 -19.45 5.81 -12.90
C HIS A 492 -19.36 4.38 -13.49
N GLU A 493 -20.03 3.37 -12.91
CA GLU A 493 -20.82 2.38 -13.67
C GLU A 493 -21.61 1.45 -12.73
N ILE A 494 -22.92 1.46 -12.93
CA ILE A 494 -23.96 0.49 -12.59
C ILE A 494 -23.63 -0.50 -11.45
N ASN A 495 -23.67 0.01 -10.21
CA ASN A 495 -24.46 -0.48 -9.07
C ASN A 495 -24.90 -1.96 -8.98
N ILE A 496 -24.00 -2.92 -9.22
CA ILE A 496 -24.19 -4.30 -8.75
C ILE A 496 -23.76 -4.34 -7.28
N SER A 497 -24.73 -4.43 -6.38
CA SER A 497 -24.48 -4.70 -4.97
C SER A 497 -23.90 -6.12 -4.85
N LYS A 498 -22.57 -6.25 -4.73
CA LYS A 498 -21.92 -7.45 -4.16
C LYS A 498 -22.04 -7.43 -2.62
N THR A 499 -22.19 -6.24 -2.05
CA THR A 499 -22.40 -5.98 -0.62
C THR A 499 -23.67 -5.16 -0.44
N GLY A 500 -24.46 -5.52 0.57
CA GLY A 500 -25.81 -4.98 0.77
C GLY A 500 -26.77 -6.03 1.30
N CYS A 501 -28.02 -5.65 1.59
CA CYS A 501 -29.00 -6.63 2.06
C CYS A 501 -29.32 -7.63 0.93
N ARG A 502 -29.47 -8.91 1.27
CA ARG A 502 -29.90 -10.03 0.42
C ARG A 502 -31.01 -9.62 -0.55
N THR A 503 -31.99 -8.85 -0.11
CA THR A 503 -33.08 -8.35 -0.95
C THR A 503 -32.60 -7.36 -2.02
N CYS A 504 -31.75 -6.40 -1.66
CA CYS A 504 -31.14 -5.44 -2.59
C CYS A 504 -30.18 -6.20 -3.57
N ARG A 505 -29.45 -7.22 -3.11
CA ARG A 505 -28.54 -8.08 -3.92
C ARG A 505 -29.26 -9.04 -4.87
N ALA A 506 -30.29 -9.75 -4.41
CA ALA A 506 -31.10 -10.66 -5.23
C ALA A 506 -31.78 -9.93 -6.39
N ARG A 507 -32.09 -8.65 -6.19
CA ARG A 507 -32.67 -7.76 -7.19
C ARG A 507 -31.61 -7.07 -8.07
N ARG A 508 -30.31 -7.34 -7.85
CA ARG A 508 -29.17 -6.72 -8.56
C ARG A 508 -29.22 -5.18 -8.57
N VAL A 509 -29.64 -4.57 -7.45
CA VAL A 509 -29.71 -3.11 -7.27
C VAL A 509 -28.85 -2.67 -6.07
N LYS A 510 -28.27 -1.46 -6.13
CA LYS A 510 -27.43 -0.93 -5.04
C LYS A 510 -28.21 -0.93 -3.73
N CYS A 511 -27.69 -1.62 -2.72
CA CYS A 511 -28.09 -1.40 -1.35
C CYS A 511 -27.42 -0.12 -0.87
N ASP A 512 -28.20 0.82 -0.34
CA ASP A 512 -27.65 2.00 0.32
C ASP A 512 -27.11 1.69 1.74
N GLU A 513 -27.25 0.43 2.17
CA GLU A 513 -26.73 -0.12 3.43
C GLU A 513 -27.27 0.60 4.68
N THR A 514 -28.43 1.25 4.56
CA THR A 514 -29.11 1.93 5.68
C THR A 514 -29.41 0.93 6.81
N PRO A 515 -29.16 1.29 8.10
CA PRO A 515 -29.39 0.40 9.24
C PRO A 515 -30.84 -0.09 9.32
N GLY A 516 -31.03 -1.37 9.64
CA GLY A 516 -32.35 -2.03 9.68
C GLY A 516 -32.90 -2.39 8.30
N SER A 517 -33.08 -1.43 7.39
CA SER A 517 -33.57 -1.70 6.02
C SER A 517 -33.10 -0.65 5.00
N CYS A 518 -32.57 -1.10 3.85
CA CYS A 518 -32.15 -0.24 2.74
C CYS A 518 -33.34 0.62 2.24
N ARG A 519 -33.14 1.91 1.93
CA ARG A 519 -34.26 2.77 1.47
C ARG A 519 -34.87 2.24 0.18
N ASN A 520 -34.08 1.55 -0.65
CA ASN A 520 -34.53 0.86 -1.86
C ASN A 520 -35.44 -0.37 -1.60
N CYS A 521 -35.41 -0.93 -0.39
CA CYS A 521 -36.37 -1.93 0.05
C CYS A 521 -37.59 -1.28 0.71
N ILE A 522 -37.41 -0.27 1.55
CA ILE A 522 -38.50 0.48 2.22
C ILE A 522 -39.40 1.18 1.19
N SER A 523 -38.82 1.89 0.22
CA SER A 523 -39.55 2.63 -0.82
C SER A 523 -40.38 1.73 -1.75
N THR A 524 -40.12 0.42 -1.72
CA THR A 524 -40.86 -0.55 -2.52
C THR A 524 -41.65 -1.56 -1.68
N GLY A 525 -41.78 -1.33 -0.36
CA GLY A 525 -42.55 -2.16 0.56
C GLY A 525 -41.96 -3.55 0.82
N ARG A 526 -40.67 -3.77 0.56
CA ARG A 526 -40.00 -5.09 0.65
C ARG A 526 -39.18 -5.23 1.93
N LYS A 527 -39.18 -6.44 2.52
CA LYS A 527 -38.37 -6.80 3.69
C LYS A 527 -36.88 -6.87 3.31
N CYS A 528 -35.99 -6.22 4.08
CA CYS A 528 -34.54 -6.15 3.80
C CYS A 528 -33.72 -6.92 4.83
N GLU A 529 -32.81 -7.80 4.39
CA GLU A 529 -32.06 -8.75 5.25
C GLU A 529 -30.56 -8.78 4.90
N TYR A 530 -29.62 -8.56 5.82
CA TYR A 530 -28.15 -8.53 5.55
C TYR A 530 -27.42 -9.85 5.89
N ASP A 531 -26.19 -10.07 5.40
CA ASP A 531 -25.34 -11.20 5.81
C ASP A 531 -24.60 -10.93 7.13
N ILE A 532 -24.49 -11.97 7.93
CA ILE A 532 -24.02 -11.95 9.31
C ILE A 532 -22.50 -12.17 9.32
N GLN A 533 -21.72 -11.10 9.21
CA GLN A 533 -20.34 -10.91 9.70
C GLN A 533 -19.71 -9.70 8.98
N ARG A 534 -20.11 -8.51 9.42
CA ARG A 534 -19.42 -7.24 9.18
C ARG A 534 -19.65 -6.38 10.39
N LEU A 535 -18.64 -5.60 10.72
CA LEU A 535 -18.70 -4.73 11.87
C LEU A 535 -19.63 -3.54 11.59
N PRO A 536 -20.56 -3.24 12.51
CA PRO A 536 -21.62 -2.27 12.26
C PRO A 536 -21.05 -0.87 12.00
N ARG A 537 -21.75 -0.09 11.18
CA ARG A 537 -21.42 1.31 10.90
C ARG A 537 -22.12 2.23 11.91
N ARG A 538 -21.39 3.24 12.41
CA ARG A 538 -21.82 4.32 13.32
C ARG A 538 -23.27 4.77 13.06
N LEU A 539 -24.06 4.89 14.13
CA LEU A 539 -25.32 5.63 14.13
C LEU A 539 -25.06 7.12 13.82
N PRO A 540 -25.92 7.79 13.04
CA PRO A 540 -25.77 9.21 12.74
C PRO A 540 -26.27 10.04 13.93
N GLY A 541 -25.35 10.59 14.72
CA GLY A 541 -25.74 11.40 15.87
C GLY A 541 -24.62 11.91 16.77
N SER A 542 -23.55 12.49 16.22
CA SER A 542 -22.82 13.61 16.84
C SER A 542 -21.70 14.06 15.89
N ARG A 543 -21.67 15.37 15.58
CA ARG A 543 -20.53 16.00 14.93
C ARG A 543 -19.46 16.25 15.99
N PRO A 544 -18.19 15.85 15.79
CA PRO A 544 -17.11 16.37 16.60
C PRO A 544 -16.82 17.80 16.12
N THR A 545 -17.20 18.78 16.92
CA THR A 545 -16.62 20.13 16.87
C THR A 545 -15.39 20.12 17.78
N GLY A 546 -14.19 20.09 17.19
CA GLY A 546 -12.93 20.18 17.91
C GLY A 546 -11.78 20.41 16.94
N GLU A 547 -10.98 21.43 17.21
CA GLU A 547 -9.86 21.88 16.39
C GLU A 547 -8.89 20.74 16.08
N SER A 548 -8.58 20.57 14.79
CA SER A 548 -7.62 19.58 14.31
C SER A 548 -6.22 20.05 14.69
N ILE A 549 -5.55 19.32 15.59
CA ILE A 549 -4.12 19.47 15.82
C ILE A 549 -3.41 19.12 14.50
N VAL A 550 -2.84 20.12 13.84
CA VAL A 550 -1.98 19.94 12.68
C VAL A 550 -0.65 19.38 13.18
N LEU A 551 -0.45 18.07 13.08
CA LEU A 551 0.88 17.48 13.22
C LEU A 551 1.67 17.75 11.93
N SER A 552 2.80 18.42 12.09
CA SER A 552 3.74 18.74 11.01
C SER A 552 4.21 17.49 10.28
N THR A 553 4.08 17.55 8.96
CA THR A 553 4.43 16.55 7.96
C THR A 553 5.93 16.50 7.71
N HIS A 554 6.54 15.34 7.92
CA HIS A 554 7.72 14.89 7.17
C HIS A 554 7.94 13.38 7.35
N ILE A 555 7.16 12.55 6.65
CA ILE A 555 7.57 11.20 6.22
C ILE A 555 6.85 10.94 4.89
N ALA A 556 7.61 10.98 3.79
CA ALA A 556 7.12 10.86 2.42
C ALA A 556 7.43 9.46 1.86
N ASP A 557 6.96 8.41 2.53
CA ASP A 557 7.01 7.02 2.05
C ASP A 557 5.92 6.22 2.77
N GLY A 558 5.06 5.53 2.02
CA GLY A 558 4.00 4.69 2.59
C GLY A 558 4.54 3.43 3.29
N PHE A 559 3.67 2.69 3.98
CA PHE A 559 4.03 1.40 4.59
C PHE A 559 4.66 0.44 3.56
N TRP A 560 5.72 -0.25 3.97
CA TRP A 560 6.59 -1.05 3.11
C TRP A 560 6.06 -2.50 2.96
N TRP A 561 4.86 -2.78 3.48
CA TRP A 561 4.20 -4.08 3.48
C TRP A 561 2.71 -3.96 3.13
N LYS A 562 2.12 -5.08 2.71
CA LYS A 562 0.71 -5.13 2.32
C LYS A 562 -0.19 -4.97 3.55
N ILE A 563 -1.19 -4.12 3.41
CA ILE A 563 -2.18 -3.80 4.46
C ILE A 563 -3.59 -3.96 3.86
N THR A 564 -4.45 -4.71 4.54
CA THR A 564 -5.87 -4.92 4.20
C THR A 564 -6.72 -3.67 4.45
N SER A 565 -7.94 -3.62 3.90
CA SER A 565 -8.86 -2.50 4.14
C SER A 565 -9.24 -2.33 5.60
N ASP A 566 -9.37 -3.44 6.32
CA ASP A 566 -9.73 -3.43 7.74
C ASP A 566 -8.52 -3.01 8.61
N GLU A 567 -7.30 -3.47 8.30
CA GLU A 567 -6.07 -3.01 8.94
C GLU A 567 -5.86 -1.50 8.71
N ARG A 568 -6.10 -0.99 7.49
CA ARG A 568 -6.04 0.44 7.17
C ARG A 568 -7.09 1.26 7.93
N ARG A 569 -8.31 0.74 8.05
CA ARG A 569 -9.40 1.39 8.80
C ARG A 569 -9.06 1.47 10.29
N CYS A 570 -8.54 0.39 10.87
CA CYS A 570 -8.09 0.36 12.25
C CYS A 570 -6.88 1.28 12.49
N PHE A 571 -5.91 1.32 11.58
CA PHE A 571 -4.78 2.24 11.69
C PHE A 571 -5.20 3.71 11.55
N SER A 572 -6.14 4.02 10.65
CA SER A 572 -6.71 5.38 10.57
C SER A 572 -7.50 5.73 11.84
N PHE A 573 -8.26 4.78 12.39
CA PHE A 573 -8.94 4.95 13.67
C PHE A 573 -7.94 5.17 14.81
N PHE A 574 -6.79 4.51 14.80
CA PHE A 574 -5.70 4.76 15.73
C PHE A 574 -5.28 6.24 15.69
N GLN A 575 -4.94 6.75 14.51
CA GLN A 575 -4.41 8.09 14.32
C GLN A 575 -5.41 9.19 14.71
N HIS A 576 -6.68 9.01 14.36
CA HIS A 576 -7.69 10.06 14.49
C HIS A 576 -8.64 9.89 15.68
N ARG A 577 -8.68 8.73 16.34
CA ARG A 577 -9.55 8.47 17.49
C ARG A 577 -8.81 7.90 18.69
N SER A 578 -8.11 6.77 18.56
CA SER A 578 -7.45 6.13 19.71
C SER A 578 -6.35 6.98 20.31
N LEU A 579 -5.49 7.58 19.47
CA LEU A 579 -4.37 8.39 19.95
C LEU A 579 -4.88 9.65 20.69
N PRO A 580 -5.79 10.48 20.14
CA PRO A 580 -6.36 11.62 20.85
C PRO A 580 -7.05 11.27 22.19
N THR A 581 -7.72 10.11 22.29
CA THR A 581 -8.40 9.70 23.55
C THR A 581 -7.40 9.26 24.61
N VAL A 582 -6.39 8.46 24.24
CA VAL A 582 -5.37 7.93 25.17
C VAL A 582 -4.57 9.05 25.82
N ILE A 583 -4.30 10.14 25.10
CA ILE A 583 -3.56 11.33 25.59
C ILE A 583 -4.49 12.44 26.14
N GLY A 584 -5.74 12.09 26.51
CA GLY A 584 -6.81 13.05 26.81
C GLY A 584 -6.50 14.06 27.92
N TYR A 585 -5.68 13.69 28.91
CA TYR A 585 -5.26 14.59 30.00
C TYR A 585 -3.93 15.30 29.75
N PHE A 586 -2.94 14.60 29.19
CA PHE A 586 -1.57 15.10 29.05
C PHE A 586 -1.00 14.70 27.68
N ASP A 587 -0.18 15.57 27.10
CA ASP A 587 0.62 15.18 25.94
C ASP A 587 1.64 14.10 26.30
N SER A 588 1.98 13.28 25.31
CA SER A 588 2.84 12.11 25.50
C SER A 588 3.74 11.89 24.28
N PRO A 589 5.04 12.18 24.40
CA PRO A 589 6.02 11.87 23.35
C PRO A 589 6.03 10.40 22.95
N LEU A 590 5.75 9.50 23.89
CA LEU A 590 5.61 8.07 23.64
C LEU A 590 4.55 7.80 22.55
N TRP A 591 3.35 8.35 22.69
CA TRP A 591 2.25 8.08 21.76
C TRP A 591 2.30 8.95 20.50
N GLN A 592 2.62 10.23 20.65
CA GLN A 592 2.62 11.19 19.53
C GLN A 592 3.83 11.03 18.61
N ARG A 593 4.95 10.47 19.10
CA ARG A 593 6.18 10.30 18.34
C ARG A 593 6.61 8.82 18.27
N LEU A 594 6.97 8.18 19.38
CA LEU A 594 7.62 6.87 19.36
C LEU A 594 6.71 5.77 18.77
N VAL A 595 5.52 5.55 19.34
CA VAL A 595 4.57 4.52 18.87
C VAL A 595 4.14 4.79 17.44
N LEU A 596 3.85 6.05 17.09
CA LEU A 596 3.42 6.42 15.75
C LEU A 596 4.52 6.17 14.71
N GLN A 597 5.76 6.60 14.98
CA GLN A 597 6.90 6.37 14.09
C GLN A 597 7.21 4.89 13.97
N MET A 598 7.31 4.16 15.08
CA MET A 598 7.60 2.73 15.09
C MET A 598 6.52 1.92 14.35
N SER A 599 5.24 2.29 14.49
CA SER A 599 4.17 1.62 13.75
C SER A 599 4.24 1.78 12.23
N GLN A 600 4.96 2.79 11.72
CA GLN A 600 5.13 3.06 10.29
C GLN A 600 6.36 2.37 9.69
N VAL A 601 7.34 2.01 10.52
CA VAL A 601 8.59 1.38 10.08
C VAL A 601 8.72 -0.08 10.52
N ASP A 602 7.95 -0.51 11.53
CA ASP A 602 8.05 -1.84 12.14
C ASP A 602 6.72 -2.61 12.07
N GLN A 603 6.73 -3.76 11.40
CA GLN A 603 5.54 -4.58 11.19
C GLN A 603 4.96 -5.16 12.49
N ALA A 604 5.81 -5.50 13.47
CA ALA A 604 5.33 -6.06 14.73
C ALA A 604 4.52 -5.01 15.51
N VAL A 605 5.07 -3.79 15.61
CA VAL A 605 4.39 -2.65 16.24
C VAL A 605 3.13 -2.27 15.46
N TYR A 606 3.17 -2.29 14.12
CA TYR A 606 2.00 -2.03 13.28
C TYR A 606 0.83 -2.95 13.61
N HIS A 607 1.05 -4.26 13.61
CA HIS A 607 -0.01 -5.23 13.89
C HIS A 607 -0.53 -5.10 15.34
N ALA A 608 0.33 -4.81 16.31
CA ALA A 608 -0.09 -4.53 17.69
C ALA A 608 -0.99 -3.27 17.77
N VAL A 609 -0.67 -2.20 17.03
CA VAL A 609 -1.49 -0.97 16.94
C VAL A 609 -2.84 -1.24 16.28
N VAL A 610 -2.87 -2.04 15.22
CA VAL A 610 -4.11 -2.42 14.54
C VAL A 610 -4.99 -3.27 15.46
N ALA A 611 -4.41 -4.21 16.21
CA ALA A 611 -5.12 -5.03 17.18
C ALA A 611 -5.78 -4.18 18.27
N PHE A 612 -4.99 -3.30 18.91
CA PHE A 612 -5.48 -2.35 19.90
C PHE A 612 -6.63 -1.50 19.37
N SER A 613 -6.52 -1.04 18.13
CA SER A 613 -7.56 -0.20 17.50
C SER A 613 -8.83 -0.98 17.19
N ALA A 614 -8.73 -2.24 16.76
CA ALA A 614 -9.89 -3.09 16.56
C ALA A 614 -10.68 -3.32 17.87
N ILE A 615 -9.95 -3.56 18.98
CA ILE A 615 -10.54 -3.68 20.31
C ILE A 615 -11.18 -2.37 20.75
N HIS A 616 -10.51 -1.23 20.52
CA HIS A 616 -11.04 0.07 20.90
C HIS A 616 -12.32 0.43 20.13
N VAL A 617 -12.40 0.11 18.83
CA VAL A 617 -13.63 0.32 18.05
C VAL A 617 -14.79 -0.50 18.62
N ASP A 618 -14.52 -1.75 19.00
CA ASP A 618 -15.51 -2.64 19.59
C ASP A 618 -15.97 -2.16 20.97
N TYR A 619 -15.02 -1.69 21.78
CA TYR A 619 -15.24 -1.16 23.11
C TYR A 619 -16.10 0.12 23.09
N GLU A 620 -15.83 1.07 22.17
CA GLU A 620 -16.70 2.25 21.96
C GLU A 620 -18.09 1.85 21.44
N ALA A 621 -18.20 0.79 20.63
CA ALA A 621 -19.48 0.35 20.07
C ALA A 621 -20.38 -0.33 21.10
N ARG A 622 -19.82 -1.02 22.10
CA ARG A 622 -20.57 -1.78 23.11
C ARG A 622 -20.73 -1.08 24.46
N GLY A 623 -20.00 0.00 24.72
CA GLY A 623 -20.22 0.88 25.88
C GLY A 623 -19.62 0.38 27.21
N ASN A 624 -18.35 -0.07 27.20
CA ASN A 624 -17.63 -0.60 28.35
C ASN A 624 -18.29 -1.82 29.05
N PRO A 625 -18.43 -2.98 28.38
CA PRO A 625 -18.83 -4.21 29.04
C PRO A 625 -17.70 -4.74 29.94
N LEU A 626 -18.04 -5.16 31.16
CA LEU A 626 -17.10 -5.72 32.14
C LEU A 626 -16.38 -6.97 31.64
N THR A 627 -17.05 -7.76 30.80
CA THR A 627 -16.51 -8.98 30.20
C THR A 627 -16.96 -9.09 28.75
N MET A 628 -16.01 -9.30 27.85
CA MET A 628 -16.29 -9.53 26.43
C MET A 628 -16.36 -11.04 26.15
N LYS A 629 -17.53 -11.66 26.37
CA LYS A 629 -17.71 -13.12 26.19
C LYS A 629 -17.80 -13.59 24.73
N ASP A 630 -18.13 -12.72 23.78
CA ASP A 630 -18.36 -13.13 22.39
C ASP A 630 -17.06 -13.24 21.58
N LEU A 631 -16.45 -14.43 21.57
CA LEU A 631 -15.52 -14.84 20.52
C LEU A 631 -16.19 -14.90 19.13
N ASP A 632 -17.53 -14.79 19.05
CA ASP A 632 -18.28 -14.60 17.82
C ASP A 632 -18.24 -13.18 17.26
N ASN A 633 -17.63 -12.25 18.00
CA ASN A 633 -17.44 -10.88 17.55
C ASN A 633 -16.31 -10.77 16.52
N SER A 634 -16.65 -10.28 15.33
CA SER A 634 -15.67 -10.09 14.25
C SER A 634 -14.57 -9.07 14.59
N TRP A 635 -14.78 -8.08 15.49
CA TRP A 635 -13.70 -7.17 15.92
C TRP A 635 -12.69 -7.91 16.79
N GLN A 636 -13.16 -8.77 17.70
CA GLN A 636 -12.32 -9.55 18.60
C GLN A 636 -11.49 -10.59 17.85
N ARG A 637 -12.11 -11.34 16.93
CA ARG A 637 -11.36 -12.30 16.09
C ARG A 637 -10.29 -11.62 15.24
N PHE A 638 -10.63 -10.46 14.67
CA PHE A 638 -9.69 -9.67 13.88
C PHE A 638 -8.53 -9.12 14.72
N ALA A 639 -8.81 -8.67 15.94
CA ALA A 639 -7.78 -8.22 16.87
C ALA A 639 -6.82 -9.35 17.27
N VAL A 640 -7.35 -10.53 17.59
CA VAL A 640 -6.54 -11.72 17.92
C VAL A 640 -5.65 -12.15 16.76
N ASP A 641 -6.17 -12.14 15.51
CA ASP A 641 -5.36 -12.40 14.31
C ASP A 641 -4.18 -11.41 14.19
N GLN A 642 -4.43 -10.12 14.45
CA GLN A 642 -3.36 -9.11 14.43
C GLN A 642 -2.34 -9.31 15.56
N CYS A 643 -2.76 -9.64 16.78
CA CYS A 643 -1.84 -9.98 17.86
C CYS A 643 -0.96 -11.19 17.49
N GLY A 644 -1.53 -12.21 16.84
CA GLY A 644 -0.80 -13.39 16.36
C GLY A 644 0.28 -13.06 15.34
N LYS A 645 -0.01 -12.15 14.39
CA LYS A 645 0.99 -11.66 13.42
C LYS A 645 2.13 -10.89 14.09
N ALA A 646 1.80 -10.00 15.02
CA ALA A 646 2.80 -9.25 15.78
C ALA A 646 3.73 -10.19 16.58
N TYR A 647 3.16 -11.19 17.26
CA TYR A 647 3.93 -12.18 18.02
C TYR A 647 4.87 -13.00 17.12
N ALA A 648 4.36 -13.52 15.99
CA ALA A 648 5.16 -14.31 15.05
C ALA A 648 6.38 -13.54 14.52
N LEU A 649 6.21 -12.24 14.24
CA LEU A 649 7.30 -11.36 13.80
C LEU A 649 8.36 -11.17 14.90
N LEU A 650 7.95 -10.95 16.15
CA LEU A 650 8.88 -10.83 17.28
C LEU A 650 9.68 -12.13 17.50
N THR A 651 9.02 -13.28 17.44
CA THR A 651 9.68 -14.60 17.61
C THR A 651 10.68 -14.91 16.50
N ALA A 652 10.36 -14.58 15.24
CA ALA A 652 11.31 -14.73 14.14
C ALA A 652 12.55 -13.84 14.33
N ARG A 653 12.36 -12.68 14.95
CA ARG A 653 13.38 -11.64 15.14
C ARG A 653 14.29 -11.89 16.34
N SER A 654 13.83 -12.61 17.36
CA SER A 654 14.66 -12.98 18.52
C SER A 654 15.83 -13.92 18.18
N ALA A 655 15.82 -14.54 16.99
CA ALA A 655 16.96 -15.32 16.47
C ALA A 655 18.05 -14.45 15.80
N SER A 656 17.83 -13.13 15.67
CA SER A 656 18.73 -12.19 15.01
C SER A 656 19.42 -11.26 16.01
N ARG A 657 20.62 -10.75 15.69
CA ARG A 657 21.34 -9.74 16.50
C ARG A 657 20.80 -8.32 16.24
N ASP A 658 19.49 -8.14 16.26
CA ASP A 658 18.85 -6.85 15.99
C ASP A 658 19.02 -5.88 17.19
N PRO A 659 19.66 -4.71 17.02
CA PRO A 659 19.86 -3.74 18.09
C PRO A 659 18.56 -3.12 18.61
N ASN A 660 17.46 -3.12 17.84
CA ASN A 660 16.19 -2.49 18.20
C ASN A 660 15.16 -3.48 18.80
N LEU A 661 15.51 -4.77 18.90
CA LEU A 661 14.59 -5.83 19.32
C LEU A 661 13.94 -5.54 20.68
N GLN A 662 14.70 -5.01 21.63
CA GLN A 662 14.23 -4.74 23.00
C GLN A 662 13.16 -3.65 23.02
N GLU A 663 13.40 -2.53 22.33
CA GLU A 663 12.46 -1.41 22.25
C GLU A 663 11.17 -1.79 21.50
N VAL A 664 11.29 -2.50 20.37
CA VAL A 664 10.15 -3.03 19.61
C VAL A 664 9.31 -3.98 20.45
N THR A 665 9.95 -4.87 21.21
CA THR A 665 9.26 -5.83 22.09
C THR A 665 8.52 -5.10 23.21
N LEU A 666 9.14 -4.11 23.85
CA LEU A 666 8.53 -3.35 24.94
C LEU A 666 7.30 -2.55 24.46
N VAL A 667 7.36 -1.94 23.28
CA VAL A 667 6.20 -1.25 22.68
C VAL A 667 5.05 -2.22 22.40
N CYS A 668 5.35 -3.40 21.84
CA CYS A 668 4.33 -4.43 21.61
C CYS A 668 3.73 -4.94 22.94
N CYS A 669 4.56 -5.20 23.96
CA CYS A 669 4.09 -5.58 25.30
C CYS A 669 3.12 -4.55 25.88
N MET A 670 3.45 -3.26 25.82
CA MET A 670 2.57 -2.19 26.29
C MET A 670 1.22 -2.19 25.56
N LEU A 671 1.24 -2.32 24.22
CA LEU A 671 0.01 -2.37 23.42
C LEU A 671 -0.86 -3.60 23.74
N PHE A 672 -0.24 -4.74 24.05
CA PHE A 672 -0.94 -5.95 24.49
C PHE A 672 -1.52 -5.79 25.90
N VAL A 673 -0.80 -5.19 26.85
CA VAL A 673 -1.33 -4.87 28.19
C VAL A 673 -2.63 -4.08 28.06
N LEU A 674 -2.62 -2.99 27.28
CA LEU A 674 -3.80 -2.14 27.09
C LEU A 674 -4.94 -2.88 26.37
N SER A 675 -4.60 -3.68 25.36
CA SER A 675 -5.56 -4.50 24.61
C SER A 675 -6.28 -5.51 25.51
N GLU A 676 -5.55 -6.23 26.35
CA GLU A 676 -6.11 -7.24 27.26
C GLU A 676 -6.90 -6.60 28.41
N LEU A 677 -6.46 -5.47 28.94
CA LEU A 677 -7.24 -4.69 29.93
C LEU A 677 -8.58 -4.25 29.35
N MET A 678 -8.62 -3.75 28.11
CA MET A 678 -9.88 -3.35 27.45
C MET A 678 -10.85 -4.51 27.22
N ARG A 679 -10.34 -5.75 27.13
CA ARG A 679 -11.13 -6.96 26.97
C ARG A 679 -11.60 -7.53 28.32
N GLY A 680 -11.10 -6.99 29.43
CA GLY A 680 -11.36 -7.48 30.78
C GLY A 680 -10.47 -8.67 31.20
N TYR A 681 -9.43 -8.99 30.44
CA TYR A 681 -8.51 -10.11 30.72
C TYR A 681 -7.30 -9.64 31.54
N TYR A 682 -7.55 -9.34 32.82
CA TYR A 682 -6.54 -8.82 33.75
C TYR A 682 -5.32 -9.75 33.90
N ASP A 683 -5.50 -11.06 33.99
CA ASP A 683 -4.39 -12.01 34.15
C ASP A 683 -3.42 -11.99 32.96
N LEU A 684 -3.96 -11.96 31.74
CA LEU A 684 -3.17 -11.87 30.50
C LEU A 684 -2.47 -10.51 30.41
N ALA A 685 -3.18 -9.42 30.72
CA ALA A 685 -2.60 -8.09 30.77
C ALA A 685 -1.41 -8.02 31.73
N PHE A 686 -1.57 -8.54 32.94
CA PHE A 686 -0.52 -8.52 33.95
C PHE A 686 0.64 -9.46 33.64
N THR A 687 0.38 -10.56 32.90
CA THR A 687 1.45 -11.40 32.36
C THR A 687 2.30 -10.63 31.35
N HIS A 688 1.68 -9.90 30.41
CA HIS A 688 2.40 -9.04 29.48
C HIS A 688 3.18 -7.92 30.19
N LEU A 689 2.60 -7.33 31.23
CA LEU A 689 3.23 -6.29 32.05
C LEU A 689 4.49 -6.82 32.76
N ARG A 690 4.39 -7.95 33.47
CA ARG A 690 5.53 -8.57 34.17
C ARG A 690 6.65 -8.96 33.22
N ASN A 691 6.33 -9.51 32.06
CA ASN A 691 7.33 -9.86 31.04
C ASN A 691 8.08 -8.60 30.55
N GLY A 692 7.36 -7.49 30.30
CA GLY A 692 7.98 -6.21 29.93
C GLY A 692 8.87 -5.64 31.03
N LEU A 693 8.42 -5.68 32.29
CA LEU A 693 9.19 -5.23 33.45
C LEU A 693 10.47 -6.06 33.66
N GLN A 694 10.40 -7.37 33.41
CA GLN A 694 11.56 -8.26 33.50
C GLN A 694 12.60 -7.93 32.42
N ILE A 695 12.17 -7.62 31.18
CA ILE A 695 13.08 -7.13 30.11
C ILE A 695 13.78 -5.85 30.54
N LEU A 696 13.06 -4.88 31.11
CA LEU A 696 13.66 -3.62 31.60
C LEU A 696 14.67 -3.85 32.73
N LYS A 697 14.42 -4.83 33.60
CA LYS A 697 15.32 -5.23 34.69
C LYS A 697 16.61 -5.86 34.17
N ASP A 698 16.52 -6.71 33.15
CA ASP A 698 17.65 -7.46 32.58
C ASP A 698 18.58 -6.59 31.71
N VAL A 699 18.05 -5.50 31.11
CA VAL A 699 18.83 -4.52 30.32
C VAL A 699 19.74 -3.64 31.18
N GLY A 700 19.67 -3.76 32.51
CA GLY A 700 20.56 -3.03 33.40
C GLY A 700 20.23 -1.54 33.49
N CYS A 701 18.96 -1.15 33.31
CA CYS A 701 18.44 0.17 33.70
C CYS A 701 18.48 0.32 35.24
N ARG A 702 19.68 0.27 35.81
CA ARG A 702 20.07 0.64 37.16
C ARG A 702 21.23 1.62 37.03
N GLN A 703 20.97 2.92 37.18
CA GLN A 703 21.86 3.93 37.76
C GLN A 703 21.16 5.31 37.67
N LEU A 704 20.87 5.97 38.79
CA LEU A 704 21.75 6.76 39.69
C LEU A 704 22.14 8.13 39.10
N PRO A 705 22.23 9.18 39.93
CA PRO A 705 21.89 10.56 39.57
C PRO A 705 23.06 11.40 39.01
N ASN A 706 23.82 10.91 38.03
CA ASN A 706 24.82 11.73 37.34
C ASN A 706 25.06 11.31 35.87
N PRO A 707 24.88 12.21 34.89
CA PRO A 707 25.14 11.90 33.49
C PRO A 707 26.65 11.96 33.21
N SER A 708 27.26 10.79 33.04
CA SER A 708 28.53 10.66 32.30
C SER A 708 28.22 10.64 30.79
N PRO A 709 28.97 11.33 29.91
CA PRO A 709 28.57 11.56 28.52
C PRO A 709 28.73 10.37 27.55
N THR A 710 28.99 9.15 28.03
CA THR A 710 29.46 8.04 27.15
C THR A 710 28.60 6.78 27.10
N CYS A 711 27.42 6.75 27.71
CA CYS A 711 26.44 5.67 27.50
C CYS A 711 25.06 6.27 27.17
N ALA A 712 24.67 6.25 25.90
CA ALA A 712 23.30 6.54 25.51
C ALA A 712 22.37 5.43 26.04
N PRO A 713 21.20 5.75 26.61
CA PRO A 713 20.27 4.73 27.06
C PRO A 713 19.76 3.93 25.86
N ILE A 714 19.77 2.59 25.97
CA ILE A 714 19.34 1.64 24.93
C ILE A 714 17.82 1.68 24.69
N VAL A 715 17.04 2.28 25.61
CA VAL A 715 15.57 2.35 25.59
C VAL A 715 15.10 3.76 25.92
N GLU A 716 14.11 4.27 25.19
CA GLU A 716 13.47 5.56 25.44
C GLU A 716 12.84 5.68 26.86
N GLN A 717 13.19 6.74 27.60
CA GLN A 717 12.76 6.95 28.99
C GLN A 717 11.23 7.00 29.16
N SER A 718 10.52 7.57 28.19
CA SER A 718 9.05 7.68 28.22
C SER A 718 8.34 6.32 28.23
N LEU A 719 8.96 5.29 27.66
CA LEU A 719 8.47 3.92 27.69
C LEU A 719 8.69 3.30 29.08
N VAL A 720 9.86 3.52 29.68
CA VAL A 720 10.18 3.11 31.06
C VAL A 720 9.19 3.71 32.06
N ASP A 721 8.95 5.02 31.97
CA ASP A 721 8.01 5.74 32.84
C ASP A 721 6.58 5.15 32.77
N THR A 722 6.15 4.72 31.58
CA THR A 722 4.82 4.12 31.37
C THR A 722 4.71 2.73 31.98
N PHE A 723 5.75 1.88 31.86
CA PHE A 723 5.78 0.57 32.51
C PHE A 723 5.80 0.70 34.04
N CYS A 724 6.57 1.63 34.59
CA CYS A 724 6.56 1.94 36.03
C CYS A 724 5.17 2.38 36.50
N HIS A 725 4.48 3.22 35.73
CA HIS A 725 3.13 3.67 36.06
C HIS A 725 2.11 2.50 36.06
N LEU A 726 2.19 1.60 35.08
CA LEU A 726 1.33 0.41 35.02
C LEU A 726 1.64 -0.61 36.13
N ASP A 727 2.90 -0.77 36.52
CA ASP A 727 3.33 -1.65 37.63
C ASP A 727 2.70 -1.20 38.95
N VAL A 728 2.83 0.10 39.27
CA VAL A 728 2.21 0.74 40.45
C VAL A 728 0.70 0.53 40.48
N GLN A 729 0.03 0.71 39.34
CA GLN A 729 -1.42 0.52 39.26
C GLN A 729 -1.84 -0.94 39.48
N SER A 730 -1.07 -1.89 38.94
CA SER A 730 -1.40 -3.32 39.03
C SER A 730 -1.36 -3.86 40.46
N ALA A 731 -0.57 -3.25 41.35
CA ALA A 731 -0.46 -3.65 42.76
C ALA A 731 -1.81 -3.60 43.50
N TYR A 732 -2.71 -2.70 43.12
CA TYR A 732 -4.04 -2.56 43.72
C TYR A 732 -4.98 -3.73 43.38
N PHE A 733 -4.65 -4.55 42.38
CA PHE A 733 -5.46 -5.68 41.91
C PHE A 733 -4.84 -7.05 42.28
N GLY A 734 -3.96 -7.10 43.28
CA GLY A 734 -3.46 -8.36 43.87
C GLY A 734 -2.32 -9.06 43.10
N VAL A 735 -1.64 -8.35 42.20
CA VAL A 735 -0.64 -8.89 41.27
C VAL A 735 0.77 -9.00 41.92
N GLY A 736 0.90 -9.53 43.13
CA GLY A 736 2.21 -9.79 43.76
C GLY A 736 3.11 -8.55 44.03
N GLU A 737 4.34 -8.78 44.49
CA GLU A 737 5.31 -7.71 44.77
C GLU A 737 5.75 -6.96 43.50
N LEU A 738 5.96 -5.64 43.61
CA LEU A 738 6.41 -4.77 42.51
C LEU A 738 7.72 -5.31 41.89
N VAL A 739 7.75 -5.45 40.56
CA VAL A 739 8.87 -6.10 39.86
C VAL A 739 10.07 -5.15 39.75
N LEU A 740 9.81 -3.86 39.57
CA LEU A 740 10.82 -2.82 39.62
C LEU A 740 10.80 -2.15 41.01
N PRO A 741 11.95 -2.02 41.69
CA PRO A 741 12.00 -1.19 42.89
C PRO A 741 11.67 0.24 42.48
N VAL A 742 10.61 0.79 43.04
CA VAL A 742 10.16 2.14 42.72
C VAL A 742 11.32 3.10 43.00
N GLN A 743 11.80 3.83 41.99
CA GLN A 743 12.77 4.93 42.14
C GLN A 743 12.31 6.01 43.15
N SER A 744 11.06 5.91 43.63
CA SER A 744 10.42 6.73 44.65
C SER A 744 11.35 7.09 45.80
N ASP A 745 11.97 6.14 46.51
CA ASP A 745 12.77 6.53 47.68
C ASP A 745 13.99 7.40 47.32
N VAL A 746 14.57 7.29 46.12
CA VAL A 746 15.73 8.09 45.67
C VAL A 746 15.32 9.49 45.18
N CYS A 747 14.29 9.61 44.35
CA CYS A 747 13.78 10.93 43.92
C CYS A 747 13.14 11.71 45.08
N LEU A 748 12.52 11.02 46.05
CA LEU A 748 11.94 11.63 47.23
C LEU A 748 13.01 12.07 48.25
N LEU A 749 14.21 11.46 48.24
CA LEU A 749 15.37 11.90 49.01
C LEU A 749 15.98 13.20 48.47
N GLU A 750 16.03 13.40 47.15
CA GLU A 750 16.58 14.64 46.53
C GLU A 750 15.63 15.85 46.66
N TRP A 751 14.31 15.65 46.59
CA TRP A 751 13.31 16.72 46.85
C TRP A 751 13.26 17.14 48.33
N ASN A 752 13.87 16.35 49.23
CA ASN A 752 13.75 16.55 50.67
C ASN A 752 14.65 17.67 51.23
N THR A 753 15.67 18.13 50.49
CA THR A 753 16.78 18.94 51.03
C THR A 753 16.80 20.43 50.64
N GLY A 754 15.82 20.97 49.90
CA GLY A 754 15.82 22.37 49.41
C GLY A 754 14.56 23.20 49.72
N ASN A 755 14.62 24.51 49.46
CA ASN A 755 13.45 25.41 49.47
C ASN A 755 12.41 24.93 48.44
N VAL A 756 11.12 24.99 48.78
CA VAL A 756 10.02 24.56 47.90
C VAL A 756 9.80 25.65 46.85
N GLU A 757 10.43 25.50 45.68
CA GLU A 757 10.20 26.37 44.53
C GLU A 757 8.89 25.98 43.80
N PRO A 758 8.10 26.95 43.30
CA PRO A 758 6.90 26.65 42.52
C PRO A 758 7.21 25.92 41.21
N PHE A 759 6.37 24.96 40.82
CA PHE A 759 6.48 24.33 39.51
C PHE A 759 6.22 25.34 38.39
N GLN A 760 7.00 25.25 37.30
CA GLN A 760 6.80 26.11 36.13
C GLN A 760 5.93 25.44 35.06
N HIS A 761 5.95 24.10 35.01
CA HIS A 761 5.26 23.34 33.99
C HIS A 761 4.47 22.15 34.56
N LEU A 762 3.31 21.84 33.97
CA LEU A 762 2.47 20.71 34.39
C LEU A 762 3.19 19.35 34.30
N CYS A 763 4.11 19.18 33.33
CA CYS A 763 4.85 17.94 33.17
C CYS A 763 5.78 17.64 34.37
N GLU A 764 6.36 18.68 34.98
CA GLU A 764 7.22 18.57 36.17
C GLU A 764 6.39 18.13 37.38
N ALA A 765 5.26 18.83 37.61
CA ALA A 765 4.32 18.49 38.68
C ALA A 765 3.77 17.07 38.54
N ARG A 766 3.40 16.66 37.32
CA ARG A 766 2.93 15.30 37.03
C ARG A 766 3.96 14.24 37.42
N ARG A 767 5.23 14.40 37.01
CA ARG A 767 6.29 13.41 37.27
C ARG A 767 6.52 13.19 38.77
N VAL A 768 6.50 14.28 39.55
CA VAL A 768 6.65 14.23 41.00
C VAL A 768 5.42 13.57 41.65
N LEU A 769 4.21 13.93 41.21
CA LEU A 769 2.98 13.31 41.69
C LEU A 769 2.91 11.81 41.40
N ASP A 770 3.28 11.37 40.20
CA ASP A 770 3.28 9.94 39.82
C ASP A 770 4.18 9.11 40.75
N SER A 771 5.33 9.68 41.14
CA SER A 771 6.26 9.04 42.09
C SER A 771 5.69 8.95 43.50
N LEU A 772 5.05 10.04 43.97
CA LEU A 772 4.39 10.10 45.27
C LEU A 772 3.19 9.14 45.34
N MET A 773 2.39 9.10 44.29
CA MET A 773 1.25 8.20 44.14
C MET A 773 1.67 6.74 44.26
N GLY A 774 2.77 6.34 43.61
CA GLY A 774 3.31 4.98 43.75
C GLY A 774 3.72 4.63 45.18
N ALA A 775 4.43 5.53 45.86
CA ALA A 775 4.84 5.32 47.24
C ALA A 775 3.65 5.24 48.21
N VAL A 776 2.63 6.07 48.02
CA VAL A 776 1.40 6.07 48.82
C VAL A 776 0.57 4.82 48.58
N PHE A 777 0.39 4.40 47.33
CA PHE A 777 -0.35 3.18 47.02
C PHE A 777 0.34 1.94 47.56
N GLN A 778 1.66 1.83 47.42
CA GLN A 778 2.42 0.73 48.02
C GLN A 778 2.26 0.67 49.54
N PHE A 779 2.34 1.84 50.20
CA PHE A 779 2.12 1.92 51.64
C PHE A 779 0.68 1.52 52.02
N HIS A 780 -0.32 2.01 51.28
CA HIS A 780 -1.72 1.68 51.50
C HIS A 780 -2.03 0.19 51.31
N THR A 781 -1.55 -0.42 50.21
CA THR A 781 -1.75 -1.85 49.94
C THR A 781 -1.04 -2.75 50.95
N PHE A 782 0.06 -2.27 51.55
CA PHE A 782 0.74 -2.98 52.65
C PHE A 782 -0.03 -2.89 53.97
N VAL A 783 -0.68 -1.75 54.24
CA VAL A 783 -1.40 -1.47 55.49
C VAL A 783 -2.81 -2.05 55.50
N SER A 784 -3.55 -1.94 54.38
CA SER A 784 -4.96 -2.33 54.27
C SER A 784 -5.30 -3.77 54.72
N PRO A 785 -4.48 -4.81 54.48
CA PRO A 785 -4.79 -6.17 54.95
C PRO A 785 -4.43 -6.42 56.43
N LEU A 786 -3.78 -5.48 57.13
CA LEU A 786 -3.35 -5.68 58.52
C LEU A 786 -4.53 -5.55 59.49
N SER A 787 -4.62 -6.47 60.46
CA SER A 787 -5.57 -6.34 61.56
C SER A 787 -5.23 -5.17 62.49
N ARG A 788 -6.22 -4.66 63.24
CA ARG A 788 -6.00 -3.59 64.24
C ARG A 788 -4.90 -3.94 65.24
N THR A 789 -4.77 -5.21 65.61
CA THR A 789 -3.72 -5.71 66.50
C THR A 789 -2.34 -5.62 65.85
N GLU A 790 -2.21 -6.00 64.58
CA GLU A 790 -0.96 -5.91 63.82
C GLU A 790 -0.55 -4.47 63.53
N ILE A 791 -1.52 -3.59 63.22
CA ILE A 791 -1.31 -2.16 63.11
C ILE A 791 -0.79 -1.61 64.44
N GLY A 792 -1.39 -1.99 65.57
CA GLY A 792 -0.93 -1.62 66.90
C GLY A 792 0.50 -2.04 67.20
N VAL A 793 0.89 -3.27 66.81
CA VAL A 793 2.26 -3.81 66.98
C VAL A 793 3.26 -3.07 66.08
N LYS A 794 2.89 -2.75 64.84
CA LYS A 794 3.76 -2.08 63.86
C LYS A 794 3.63 -0.56 63.87
N TYR A 795 2.84 0.01 64.78
CA TYR A 795 2.38 1.41 64.71
C TYR A 795 3.53 2.41 64.59
N GLY A 796 4.61 2.24 65.38
CA GLY A 796 5.74 3.17 65.36
C GLY A 796 6.44 3.27 64.00
N TYR A 797 6.54 2.16 63.25
CA TYR A 797 7.08 2.18 61.89
C TYR A 797 6.06 2.72 60.89
N LEU A 798 4.81 2.29 60.99
CA LEU A 798 3.74 2.68 60.08
C LEU A 798 3.44 4.19 60.16
N SER A 799 3.32 4.74 61.37
CA SER A 799 3.07 6.16 61.60
C SER A 799 4.21 7.04 61.11
N GLN A 800 5.46 6.57 61.24
CA GLN A 800 6.62 7.29 60.71
C GLN A 800 6.57 7.37 59.18
N ARG A 801 6.32 6.24 58.51
CA ARG A 801 6.20 6.22 57.04
C ARG A 801 5.01 7.04 56.54
N GLN A 802 3.86 6.98 57.22
CA GLN A 802 2.68 7.82 56.96
C GLN A 802 3.04 9.31 57.07
N PHE A 803 3.74 9.71 58.15
CA PHE A 803 4.17 11.10 58.35
C PHE A 803 5.12 11.59 57.26
N ASP A 804 6.11 10.76 56.89
CA ASP A 804 7.10 11.09 55.86
C ASP A 804 6.42 11.32 54.50
N LEU A 805 5.54 10.41 54.08
CA LEU A 805 4.77 10.55 52.83
C LEU A 805 3.81 11.75 52.88
N GLY A 806 3.14 11.98 54.01
CA GLY A 806 2.25 13.12 54.20
C GLY A 806 2.99 14.46 54.15
N SER A 807 4.22 14.52 54.68
CA SER A 807 5.10 15.69 54.60
C SER A 807 5.46 16.01 53.14
N GLN A 808 5.79 14.99 52.34
CA GLN A 808 6.15 15.17 50.94
C GLN A 808 4.96 15.62 50.09
N LEU A 809 3.77 15.05 50.30
CA LEU A 809 2.53 15.52 49.63
C LEU A 809 2.21 16.98 49.96
N ARG A 810 2.42 17.42 51.22
CA ARG A 810 2.23 18.83 51.59
C ARG A 810 3.21 19.76 50.88
N ARG A 811 4.48 19.36 50.75
CA ARG A 811 5.48 20.13 49.98
C ARG A 811 5.13 20.18 48.50
N PHE A 812 4.65 19.07 47.94
CA PHE A 812 4.14 19.03 46.57
C PHE A 812 2.98 20.02 46.38
N ALA A 813 1.99 20.02 47.28
CA ALA A 813 0.87 20.96 47.24
C ALA A 813 1.36 22.42 47.28
N GLN A 814 2.29 22.76 48.18
CA GLN A 814 2.89 24.10 48.26
C GLN A 814 3.59 24.54 46.96
N ALA A 815 4.27 23.62 46.26
CA ALA A 815 4.90 23.89 44.97
C ALA A 815 3.89 23.97 43.81
N PHE A 816 2.78 23.24 43.89
CA PHE A 816 1.78 23.12 42.82
C PHE A 816 0.71 24.21 42.88
N ASP A 817 0.31 24.65 44.07
CA ASP A 817 -0.76 25.65 44.26
C ASP A 817 -0.58 26.92 43.41
N PRO A 818 0.62 27.54 43.33
CA PRO A 818 0.82 28.73 42.48
C PRO A 818 0.59 28.44 40.99
N LEU A 819 1.07 27.29 40.52
CA LEU A 819 0.91 26.85 39.13
C LEU A 819 -0.56 26.55 38.82
N TYR A 820 -1.25 25.85 39.72
CA TYR A 820 -2.67 25.55 39.60
C TYR A 820 -3.53 26.82 39.49
N MET A 821 -3.29 27.80 40.37
CA MET A 821 -3.99 29.09 40.32
C MET A 821 -3.71 29.84 39.02
N HIS A 822 -2.46 29.84 38.53
CA HIS A 822 -2.12 30.46 37.25
C HIS A 822 -2.83 29.81 36.06
N LEU A 823 -2.80 28.48 35.96
CA LEU A 823 -3.37 27.72 34.84
C LEU A 823 -4.89 27.76 34.80
N SER A 824 -5.56 27.84 35.95
CA SER A 824 -7.02 27.93 36.05
C SER A 824 -7.63 29.13 35.30
N THR A 825 -6.83 30.16 34.99
CA THR A 825 -7.26 31.41 34.37
C THR A 825 -6.80 31.64 32.92
N ARG A 826 -5.76 30.93 32.44
CA ARG A 826 -5.09 31.24 31.15
C ARG A 826 -4.85 30.07 30.21
N CYS A 827 -5.16 28.83 30.62
CA CYS A 827 -4.84 27.64 29.84
C CYS A 827 -5.96 27.23 28.89
N ASP A 828 -5.62 26.41 27.89
CA ASP A 828 -6.60 25.72 27.07
C ASP A 828 -7.35 24.66 27.91
N ILE A 829 -8.45 24.15 27.36
CA ILE A 829 -9.32 23.20 28.08
C ILE A 829 -8.55 21.93 28.50
N LYS A 830 -7.58 21.48 27.69
CA LYS A 830 -6.79 20.28 27.99
C LYS A 830 -5.82 20.52 29.15
N GLY A 831 -5.07 21.61 29.16
CA GLY A 831 -4.15 21.92 30.26
C GLY A 831 -4.87 22.20 31.57
N LYS A 832 -6.08 22.80 31.52
CA LYS A 832 -6.94 22.92 32.71
C LYS A 832 -7.34 21.56 33.28
N ARG A 833 -7.79 20.62 32.44
CA ARG A 833 -8.12 19.24 32.88
C ARG A 833 -6.91 18.55 33.52
N GLY A 834 -5.74 18.68 32.90
CA GLY A 834 -4.49 18.12 33.46
C GLY A 834 -4.17 18.68 34.84
N ALA A 835 -4.37 19.99 35.05
CA ALA A 835 -4.17 20.64 36.34
C ALA A 835 -5.21 20.17 37.39
N ASP A 836 -6.48 20.09 37.01
CA ASP A 836 -7.58 19.64 37.88
C ASP A 836 -7.39 18.17 38.33
N ILE A 837 -6.88 17.29 37.44
CA ILE A 837 -6.54 15.90 37.77
C ILE A 837 -5.39 15.79 38.77
N ILE A 838 -4.32 16.57 38.58
CA ILE A 838 -3.20 16.61 39.53
C ILE A 838 -3.70 17.07 40.90
N TYR A 839 -4.56 18.09 40.94
CA TYR A 839 -5.16 18.58 42.18
C TYR A 839 -6.07 17.54 42.85
N LEU A 840 -6.91 16.85 42.07
CA LEU A 840 -7.80 15.79 42.56
C LEU A 840 -6.99 14.65 43.22
N HIS A 841 -5.95 14.16 42.55
CA HIS A 841 -5.10 13.10 43.08
C HIS A 841 -4.29 13.56 44.28
N GLN A 842 -3.79 14.79 44.29
CA GLN A 842 -3.11 15.36 45.46
C GLN A 842 -4.01 15.34 46.70
N LEU A 843 -5.28 15.74 46.57
CA LEU A 843 -6.25 15.67 47.66
C LEU A 843 -6.59 14.23 48.06
N SER A 844 -6.83 13.34 47.08
CA SER A 844 -7.20 11.95 47.38
C SER A 844 -6.07 11.19 48.08
N LEU A 845 -4.81 11.40 47.66
CA LEU A 845 -3.65 10.76 48.28
C LEU A 845 -3.42 11.26 49.70
N SER A 846 -3.62 12.56 49.96
CA SER A 846 -3.59 13.10 51.32
C SER A 846 -4.65 12.44 52.20
N MET A 847 -5.88 12.28 51.69
CA MET A 847 -6.95 11.61 52.43
C MET A 847 -6.64 10.13 52.69
N ILE A 848 -6.17 9.39 51.68
CA ILE A 848 -5.74 7.98 51.84
C ILE A 848 -4.73 7.85 52.98
N LEU A 849 -3.71 8.71 53.02
CA LEU A 849 -2.72 8.68 54.08
C LEU A 849 -3.31 9.06 55.43
N GLU A 850 -4.20 10.05 55.50
CA GLU A 850 -4.80 10.48 56.76
C GLU A 850 -5.73 9.42 57.35
N THR A 851 -6.38 8.60 56.51
CA THR A 851 -7.35 7.60 56.96
C THR A 851 -6.78 6.18 57.12
N CYS A 852 -5.68 5.80 56.46
CA CYS A 852 -5.23 4.40 56.37
C CYS A 852 -4.78 3.72 57.67
N LEU A 853 -4.42 4.48 58.71
CA LEU A 853 -4.06 3.93 60.03
C LEU A 853 -5.15 4.14 61.08
N LEU A 854 -6.26 4.76 60.69
CA LEU A 854 -7.38 5.02 61.58
C LEU A 854 -8.25 3.77 61.73
N GLY A 855 -8.86 3.58 62.89
CA GLY A 855 -9.94 2.60 63.02
C GLY A 855 -11.17 3.11 62.27
N HIS A 856 -11.85 2.26 61.51
CA HIS A 856 -13.08 2.59 60.77
C HIS A 856 -14.30 2.81 61.70
N THR A 857 -14.18 3.65 62.73
CA THR A 857 -15.31 4.04 63.59
C THR A 857 -16.10 5.14 62.90
N LYS A 858 -17.43 5.01 62.90
CA LYS A 858 -18.35 5.90 62.20
C LYS A 858 -18.13 7.39 62.55
N GLU A 859 -17.91 7.70 63.83
CA GLU A 859 -17.71 9.07 64.32
C GLU A 859 -16.46 9.74 63.73
N LEU A 860 -15.44 8.95 63.40
CA LEU A 860 -14.15 9.42 62.89
C LEU A 860 -14.21 9.58 61.37
N LEU A 861 -14.89 8.68 60.66
CA LEU A 861 -15.12 8.78 59.22
C LEU A 861 -16.05 9.95 58.89
N ASP A 862 -17.03 10.26 59.76
CA ASP A 862 -17.94 11.38 59.59
C ASP A 862 -17.19 12.74 59.56
N TYR A 863 -16.07 12.87 60.29
CA TYR A 863 -15.20 14.06 60.26
C TYR A 863 -14.67 14.38 58.84
N TYR A 864 -14.36 13.34 58.06
CA TYR A 864 -13.81 13.48 56.71
C TYR A 864 -14.88 13.64 55.61
N THR A 865 -16.17 13.52 55.95
CA THR A 865 -17.30 13.64 55.00
C THR A 865 -17.26 14.92 54.14
N PRO A 866 -16.93 16.11 54.67
CA PRO A 866 -16.80 17.31 53.83
C PRO A 866 -15.69 17.20 52.77
N ALA A 867 -14.58 16.55 53.11
CA ALA A 867 -13.46 16.33 52.20
C ALA A 867 -13.83 15.31 51.11
N PHE A 868 -14.53 14.23 51.47
CA PHE A 868 -15.09 13.28 50.50
C PHE A 868 -16.07 13.97 49.52
N ARG A 869 -16.97 14.84 50.02
CA ARG A 869 -17.87 15.63 49.16
C ARG A 869 -17.11 16.53 48.18
N LYS A 870 -15.98 17.10 48.61
CA LYS A 870 -15.12 17.94 47.76
C LYS A 870 -14.47 17.11 46.64
N LEU A 871 -13.96 15.91 46.95
CA LEU A 871 -13.39 15.01 45.94
C LEU A 871 -14.43 14.64 44.87
N VAL A 872 -15.64 14.26 45.27
CA VAL A 872 -16.72 13.92 44.34
C VAL A 872 -17.11 15.11 43.47
N ALA A 873 -17.25 16.31 44.05
CA ALA A 873 -17.59 17.51 43.31
C ALA A 873 -16.50 17.89 42.27
N LEU A 874 -15.21 17.74 42.62
CA LEU A 874 -14.11 17.96 41.69
C LEU A 874 -14.10 16.94 40.56
N ALA A 875 -14.28 15.65 40.88
CA ALA A 875 -14.37 14.59 39.89
C ALA A 875 -15.55 14.80 38.92
N GLU A 876 -16.71 15.22 39.41
CA GLU A 876 -17.86 15.60 38.58
C GLU A 876 -17.57 16.82 37.69
N ALA A 877 -16.89 17.84 38.21
CA ALA A 877 -16.48 19.02 37.44
C ALA A 877 -15.50 18.65 36.31
N ILE A 878 -14.54 17.77 36.59
CA ILE A 878 -13.62 17.24 35.58
C ILE A 878 -14.38 16.43 34.53
N THR A 879 -15.28 15.54 34.97
CA THR A 879 -16.10 14.69 34.09
C THR A 879 -17.01 15.52 33.16
N THR A 880 -17.54 16.65 33.65
CA THR A 880 -18.37 17.56 32.85
C THR A 880 -17.56 18.45 31.91
N SER A 881 -16.27 18.62 32.15
CA SER A 881 -15.39 19.38 31.25
C SER A 881 -15.17 18.69 29.90
N PHE A 882 -15.39 17.38 29.80
CA PHE A 882 -15.27 16.60 28.56
C PHE A 882 -16.50 16.80 27.66
N THR A 883 -16.28 17.40 26.49
CA THR A 883 -17.31 17.56 25.44
C THR A 883 -17.68 16.24 24.78
N GLU A 884 -16.67 15.40 24.53
CA GLU A 884 -16.82 13.99 24.21
C GLU A 884 -16.03 13.18 25.24
N ARG A 885 -16.71 12.27 25.94
CA ARG A 885 -16.11 11.44 26.99
C ARG A 885 -15.28 10.31 26.38
N PRO A 886 -13.96 10.27 26.58
CA PRO A 886 -13.13 9.19 26.07
C PRO A 886 -13.47 7.88 26.80
N SER A 887 -13.40 6.78 26.07
CA SER A 887 -13.64 5.43 26.59
C SER A 887 -12.38 4.83 27.23
N ILE A 888 -11.19 5.28 26.82
CA ILE A 888 -9.90 4.89 27.38
C ILE A 888 -8.98 6.09 27.57
N LEU A 889 -8.30 6.11 28.72
CA LEU A 889 -7.24 7.04 29.10
C LEU A 889 -6.06 6.23 29.66
N LEU A 890 -4.82 6.64 29.37
CA LEU A 890 -3.65 5.92 29.87
C LEU A 890 -3.37 6.20 31.35
N HIS A 891 -3.53 7.47 31.73
CA HIS A 891 -3.25 7.95 33.08
C HIS A 891 -4.46 7.68 33.99
N MET A 892 -4.17 7.43 35.27
CA MET A 892 -5.21 7.49 36.31
C MET A 892 -5.83 8.89 36.33
N GLY A 893 -7.14 8.94 36.41
CA GLY A 893 -7.90 10.17 36.53
C GLY A 893 -8.95 10.07 37.62
N VAL A 894 -10.22 10.18 37.27
CA VAL A 894 -11.29 10.30 38.28
C VAL A 894 -11.70 8.98 38.91
N ILE A 895 -11.39 7.83 38.32
CA ILE A 895 -11.89 6.52 38.77
C ILE A 895 -11.34 6.16 40.15
N ALA A 896 -10.02 6.20 40.34
CA ALA A 896 -9.41 5.79 41.61
C ALA A 896 -9.86 6.67 42.81
N PRO A 897 -9.89 8.03 42.70
CA PRO A 897 -10.44 8.88 43.76
C PRO A 897 -11.91 8.62 44.07
N LEU A 898 -12.75 8.38 43.04
CA LEU A 898 -14.17 8.08 43.24
C LEU A 898 -14.37 6.71 43.89
N PHE A 899 -13.57 5.71 43.51
CA PHE A 899 -13.59 4.40 44.13
C PHE A 899 -13.24 4.48 45.63
N PHE A 900 -12.15 5.18 45.95
CA PHE A 900 -11.76 5.44 47.33
C PHE A 900 -12.89 6.09 48.15
N VAL A 901 -13.55 7.13 47.60
CA VAL A 901 -14.70 7.75 48.30
C VAL A 901 -15.84 6.74 48.49
N SER A 902 -16.11 5.91 47.49
CA SER A 902 -17.21 4.94 47.53
C SER A 902 -16.99 3.80 48.52
N THR A 903 -15.74 3.41 48.80
CA THR A 903 -15.42 2.35 49.77
C THR A 903 -15.24 2.90 51.18
N GLU A 904 -14.57 4.04 51.35
CA GLU A 904 -14.12 4.52 52.67
C GLU A 904 -15.08 5.50 53.37
N CYS A 905 -16.00 6.15 52.65
CA CYS A 905 -16.90 7.13 53.26
C CYS A 905 -18.01 6.44 54.05
N SER A 906 -18.30 6.90 55.28
CA SER A 906 -19.39 6.38 56.12
C SER A 906 -20.79 6.87 55.71
N GLU A 907 -20.88 7.98 54.97
CA GLU A 907 -22.15 8.64 54.61
C GLU A 907 -22.76 8.04 53.33
N PRO A 908 -23.90 7.35 53.40
CA PRO A 908 -24.47 6.61 52.25
C PRO A 908 -24.74 7.50 51.03
N GLU A 909 -25.23 8.72 51.24
CA GLU A 909 -25.52 9.67 50.14
C GLU A 909 -24.26 10.05 49.36
N VAL A 910 -23.12 10.20 50.04
CA VAL A 910 -21.84 10.55 49.41
C VAL A 910 -21.27 9.35 48.66
N ARG A 911 -21.33 8.15 49.23
CA ARG A 911 -20.96 6.90 48.55
C ARG A 911 -21.77 6.69 47.29
N TRP A 912 -23.10 6.77 47.38
CA TRP A 912 -23.99 6.64 46.22
C TRP A 912 -23.79 7.76 45.19
N ARG A 913 -23.42 8.97 45.59
CA ARG A 913 -23.03 10.02 44.65
C ARG A 913 -21.74 9.67 43.92
N ALA A 914 -20.73 9.14 44.61
CA ALA A 914 -19.49 8.67 44.00
C ALA A 914 -19.72 7.48 43.04
N ILE A 915 -20.53 6.50 43.44
CA ILE A 915 -20.93 5.36 42.59
C ILE A 915 -21.70 5.84 41.37
N ARG A 916 -22.64 6.77 41.52
CA ARG A 916 -23.34 7.37 40.38
C ARG A 916 -22.39 8.12 39.46
N ALA A 917 -21.39 8.82 39.99
CA ALA A 917 -20.37 9.48 39.18
C ALA A 917 -19.56 8.46 38.36
N LEU A 918 -19.11 7.35 38.98
CA LEU A 918 -18.45 6.23 38.29
C LEU A 918 -19.32 5.63 37.18
N GLN A 919 -20.60 5.34 37.48
CA GLN A 919 -21.54 4.77 36.51
C GLN A 919 -21.93 5.75 35.41
N SER A 920 -21.87 7.06 35.67
CA SER A 920 -22.24 8.09 34.69
C SER A 920 -21.27 8.17 33.52
N TRP A 921 -20.03 7.73 33.72
CA TRP A 921 -19.01 7.69 32.67
C TRP A 921 -18.32 6.32 32.66
N PRO A 922 -18.91 5.34 31.95
CA PRO A 922 -18.26 4.04 31.77
C PRO A 922 -17.03 4.18 30.87
N HIS A 923 -15.85 4.07 31.48
CA HIS A 923 -14.55 4.16 30.82
C HIS A 923 -13.45 3.48 31.64
N ARG A 924 -12.25 3.45 31.04
CA ARG A 924 -11.03 2.88 31.61
C ARG A 924 -9.91 3.91 31.74
N GLU A 925 -9.22 3.90 32.86
CA GLU A 925 -8.05 4.74 33.18
C GLU A 925 -6.88 3.83 33.58
N GLY A 926 -6.04 3.47 32.61
CA GLY A 926 -5.01 2.44 32.79
C GLY A 926 -5.64 1.09 33.15
N THR A 927 -5.32 0.59 34.35
CA THR A 927 -5.89 -0.67 34.89
C THR A 927 -7.28 -0.50 35.49
N TRP A 928 -7.68 0.74 35.80
CA TRP A 928 -8.93 1.05 36.48
C TRP A 928 -10.11 1.01 35.53
N ASP A 929 -11.13 0.22 35.87
CA ASP A 929 -12.40 0.17 35.14
C ASP A 929 -13.54 0.70 36.03
N SER A 930 -14.16 1.78 35.59
CA SER A 930 -15.22 2.48 36.33
C SER A 930 -16.42 1.58 36.66
N SER A 931 -16.82 0.70 35.73
CA SER A 931 -17.92 -0.22 35.93
C SER A 931 -17.56 -1.29 36.96
N LEU A 932 -16.32 -1.78 36.93
CA LEU A 932 -15.86 -2.85 37.82
C LEU A 932 -15.80 -2.32 39.25
N VAL A 933 -15.15 -1.18 39.44
CA VAL A 933 -14.96 -0.61 40.77
C VAL A 933 -16.28 -0.08 41.36
N ALA A 934 -17.22 0.37 40.55
CA ALA A 934 -18.57 0.70 41.01
C ALA A 934 -19.31 -0.52 41.54
N ARG A 935 -19.18 -1.69 40.90
CA ARG A 935 -19.78 -2.94 41.40
C ARG A 935 -19.13 -3.42 42.68
N ILE A 936 -17.80 -3.36 42.75
CA ILE A 936 -17.06 -3.67 43.98
C ILE A 936 -17.58 -2.78 45.12
N ALA A 937 -17.73 -1.47 44.89
CA ALA A 937 -18.23 -0.55 45.90
C ALA A 937 -19.66 -0.87 46.37
N ILE A 938 -20.57 -1.20 45.45
CA ILE A 938 -21.96 -1.61 45.80
C ILE A 938 -21.96 -2.87 46.67
N GLU A 939 -21.08 -3.82 46.35
CA GLU A 939 -21.00 -5.10 47.05
C GLU A 939 -20.32 -4.96 48.41
N THR A 940 -19.30 -4.10 48.51
CA THR A 940 -18.73 -3.65 49.79
C THR A 940 -19.83 -3.08 50.68
N MET A 941 -20.64 -2.14 50.18
CA MET A 941 -21.77 -1.58 50.93
C MET A 941 -22.77 -2.66 51.37
N THR A 942 -23.06 -3.63 50.50
CA THR A 942 -24.02 -4.71 50.78
C THR A 942 -23.49 -5.66 51.87
N VAL A 943 -22.19 -5.98 51.84
CA VAL A 943 -21.54 -6.80 52.87
C VAL A 943 -21.54 -6.08 54.22
N GLU A 944 -21.23 -4.78 54.24
CA GLU A 944 -21.24 -3.96 55.46
C GLU A 944 -22.66 -3.88 56.06
N GLU A 945 -23.69 -3.68 55.23
CA GLU A 945 -25.09 -3.68 55.66
C GLU A 945 -25.54 -5.03 56.25
N GLN A 946 -25.02 -6.15 55.73
CA GLN A 946 -25.29 -7.50 56.24
C GLN A 946 -24.55 -7.78 57.55
N ALA A 947 -23.30 -7.33 57.68
CA ALA A 947 -22.50 -7.47 58.89
C ALA A 947 -23.09 -6.67 60.07
N VAL A 948 -23.73 -5.52 59.81
CA VAL A 948 -24.44 -4.71 60.82
C VAL A 948 -25.65 -5.45 61.43
N GLN A 949 -26.18 -6.49 60.79
CA GLN A 949 -27.31 -7.29 61.29
C GLN A 949 -26.89 -8.41 62.24
N ASP A 950 -25.59 -8.71 62.36
CA ASP A 950 -25.03 -9.72 63.26
C ASP A 950 -24.23 -9.03 64.39
N PRO A 951 -24.75 -8.97 65.63
CA PRO A 951 -24.16 -8.15 66.69
C PRO A 951 -22.75 -8.56 67.14
N ASP A 952 -22.26 -9.74 66.73
CA ASP A 952 -20.93 -10.27 67.07
C ASP A 952 -19.88 -10.12 65.93
N GLN A 953 -20.24 -9.54 64.77
CA GLN A 953 -19.31 -9.35 63.64
C GLN A 953 -18.93 -7.88 63.44
N ALA A 954 -17.69 -7.65 62.99
CA ALA A 954 -17.24 -6.30 62.67
C ALA A 954 -17.94 -5.75 61.42
N SER A 955 -18.28 -4.46 61.46
CA SER A 955 -19.24 -3.82 60.55
C SER A 955 -18.63 -3.18 59.30
N HIS A 956 -17.31 -3.26 59.10
CA HIS A 956 -16.60 -2.59 57.99
C HIS A 956 -15.69 -3.57 57.26
N VAL A 957 -15.66 -3.49 55.93
CA VAL A 957 -14.75 -4.26 55.10
C VAL A 957 -13.39 -3.55 55.09
N SER A 958 -12.35 -4.17 55.65
CA SER A 958 -11.02 -3.56 55.83
C SER A 958 -10.11 -3.68 54.59
N HIS A 959 -10.37 -4.70 53.78
CA HIS A 959 -9.67 -4.93 52.52
C HIS A 959 -10.61 -5.64 51.58
N ALA A 960 -10.70 -5.17 50.33
CA ALA A 960 -11.44 -5.82 49.26
C ALA A 960 -10.64 -5.75 47.98
N PHE A 961 -10.29 -6.90 47.43
CA PHE A 961 -9.69 -7.00 46.10
C PHE A 961 -10.35 -8.12 45.31
N THR A 962 -10.41 -7.96 44.00
CA THR A 962 -11.04 -8.94 43.12
C THR A 962 -10.02 -9.84 42.47
N ILE A 963 -10.22 -11.16 42.59
CA ILE A 963 -9.59 -12.16 41.74
C ILE A 963 -10.60 -12.50 40.64
N VAL A 964 -10.29 -12.20 39.39
CA VAL A 964 -11.09 -12.66 38.25
C VAL A 964 -10.70 -14.12 38.01
N SER A 965 -11.68 -15.03 38.02
CA SER A 965 -11.39 -16.45 37.79
C SER A 965 -11.01 -16.67 36.32
N PRO A 966 -9.89 -17.33 35.99
CA PRO A 966 -9.47 -17.54 34.61
C PRO A 966 -10.39 -18.50 33.82
N GLU A 967 -11.23 -19.27 34.51
CA GLU A 967 -12.10 -20.29 33.89
C GLU A 967 -13.52 -19.79 33.61
N ASP A 968 -13.99 -18.74 34.29
CA ASP A 968 -15.35 -18.23 34.14
C ASP A 968 -15.39 -16.71 34.04
N ALA A 969 -15.37 -16.22 32.80
CA ALA A 969 -15.50 -14.80 32.46
C ALA A 969 -16.91 -14.22 32.77
N SER A 970 -17.77 -14.92 33.52
CA SER A 970 -19.05 -14.41 34.03
C SER A 970 -18.95 -13.71 35.38
N SER A 971 -17.88 -13.99 36.12
CA SER A 971 -17.86 -13.70 37.55
C SER A 971 -16.48 -13.36 38.08
N ALA A 972 -16.41 -12.39 38.99
CA ALA A 972 -15.21 -12.09 39.77
C ALA A 972 -15.41 -12.57 41.20
N GLN A 973 -14.35 -13.06 41.86
CA GLN A 973 -14.39 -13.25 43.30
C GLN A 973 -13.85 -12.01 43.99
N MET A 974 -14.68 -11.32 44.74
CA MET A 974 -14.25 -10.32 45.71
C MET A 974 -13.76 -11.05 46.95
N LEU A 975 -12.46 -11.00 47.19
CA LEU A 975 -11.86 -11.42 48.44
C LEU A 975 -11.88 -10.23 49.40
N TYR A 976 -12.41 -10.46 50.60
CA TYR A 976 -12.49 -9.41 51.60
C TYR A 976 -12.23 -9.90 53.01
N THR A 977 -11.79 -8.97 53.86
CA THR A 977 -11.67 -9.16 55.29
C THR A 977 -12.55 -8.16 56.02
N LEU A 978 -13.21 -8.60 57.08
CA LEU A 978 -13.89 -7.70 58.01
C LEU A 978 -12.90 -7.21 59.06
N ASP A 979 -13.16 -6.03 59.61
CA ASP A 979 -12.42 -5.51 60.76
C ASP A 979 -12.36 -6.57 61.90
N GLY A 980 -11.29 -6.61 62.69
CA GLY A 980 -11.19 -7.55 63.82
C GLY A 980 -10.52 -8.91 63.53
N GLY A 981 -10.11 -9.18 62.29
CA GLY A 981 -9.18 -10.28 61.95
C GLY A 981 -9.84 -11.65 61.87
N GLY A 982 -10.42 -11.96 60.72
CA GLY A 982 -10.94 -13.28 60.35
C GLY A 982 -10.30 -13.83 59.08
N GLU A 983 -10.60 -15.10 58.75
CA GLU A 983 -10.21 -15.72 57.47
C GLU A 983 -10.71 -14.89 56.29
N ILE A 984 -9.92 -14.87 55.20
CA ILE A 984 -10.30 -14.19 53.95
C ILE A 984 -11.62 -14.79 53.46
N GLN A 985 -12.66 -13.96 53.40
CA GLN A 985 -13.96 -14.34 52.87
C GLN A 985 -13.99 -14.07 51.36
N SER A 986 -14.82 -14.81 50.63
CA SER A 986 -14.99 -14.62 49.19
C SER A 986 -16.46 -14.44 48.84
N ARG A 987 -16.74 -13.46 47.98
CA ARG A 987 -18.07 -13.26 47.39
C ARG A 987 -17.96 -13.31 45.88
N THR A 988 -18.82 -14.11 45.25
CA THR A 988 -18.88 -14.17 43.79
C THR A 988 -19.73 -13.01 43.28
N LEU A 989 -19.11 -12.14 42.50
CA LEU A 989 -19.71 -11.01 41.80
C LEU A 989 -20.11 -11.46 40.40
N SER A 990 -21.33 -11.19 39.98
CA SER A 990 -21.69 -11.29 38.57
C SER A 990 -21.13 -10.08 37.80
N LEU A 991 -20.39 -10.36 36.73
CA LEU A 991 -19.86 -9.35 35.81
C LEU A 991 -20.82 -9.06 34.64
N GLU A 992 -22.03 -9.62 34.65
CA GLU A 992 -23.10 -9.36 33.65
C GLU A 992 -23.95 -8.12 33.97
#